data_AF-A0A7Z1TVN5-F1
#
_entry.id   AF-A0A7Z1TVN5-F1
#
_cell.length_a   1.000
_cell.length_b   1.000
_cell.length_c   1.000
_cell.angle_alpha   90.00
_cell.angle_beta   90.00
_cell.angle_gamma   90.00
#
_symmetry.space_group_name_H-M   'P 1'
#
loop_
_entity.id
_entity.type
_entity.pdbx_description
1 polymer ?
#
loop_
_entity_poly.entity_id
_entity_poly.type
_entity_poly.pdbx_seq_one_letter_code
_entity_poly.pdbx_strand_id
1 'polypeptide(L)'
;MELPHGDELKPVVCAICHDDVAAELASGPHGRLPADPRSPSAMCVRCHGTHDVLPARDPASATTPVRVTAQCAGCHEKESRAVEAGVHRGEHRVGCADCHRGHRVVAPADPIGQLETCGGCHKDQATQHRRSLHGKAAVQGDPLAPSCVFCHEHHTILAHTDQASPTAVMNIPFLCGRCHREGTAVSLQKAIPQQAILENFSMSAHGEALYEKGLTVAAVCTSCHTSHDILDHNNPASSINRNNVARTCMQCHGRIEEVHLKVIEGRLWEQEPHKVPSCVECHQSHKIRRRSATTEGAANRNCLSCHGKPELAMVRDGRSISLYIDEEAYELSMHNRTACAQCHTEVNPGHPERPCATITSRVDCGICHAEQVHDHELSRHGQLAEEGDADVPVCLTCHSAHTTQGHQFPTSPTFVRNVPELCGRCHRHGGVAAKRIDSEMPDIVESYIQSAHGRGLLESGLVVSASCIDCHTAHRALAATDANSSVNREHLADTCGACHRGIEDEFKTSVHWPGNVVTTKRLPSCEDCHSSHTISRVDKQGFRFTMMDQCGRCHEDFAKTFFETYHGKVTQLGSEGAAKCYDCHGTHNILPTDNPESSLSYWKRVETCGKCHPLAHRQFAGYLTHATHHDKDKYPFLFYSFWFMTILLVGTMSFALLHTLAWLWRLLRTREQWLPLKEAATGRYYRRFTSTQRIMHGVMILCFFTLALTGMTLKFSYMGWAVALSRVLGGFDTMGVLHRIAALTLIGLFAYHLQQMWVSLRAQKKGLIGFIFSKNSLMFNLTDVRQVFESIKWFFGRGPRPYYGRFTYWEKFDYFAVFWGVFVIGSTGLVLWFPEFFTLFLPGWTINVATIIHSDEALLAVAFIFTIHFFNTHFRPDKFPIDTVIFTGRVRADELRHDKPAEYEEFIESATPEELAQRLTGPASPKIEKAARIVGFTALAIGLTLVALIVFTMFFG
;
A
#
# COMPACT_ATOMS: atom_id res chain seq x y z
N MET A 1 92.59 60.28 30.31
CA MET A 1 93.70 60.42 29.34
C MET A 1 93.59 61.82 28.76
N GLU A 2 94.74 62.48 28.59
CA GLU A 2 94.95 63.92 28.43
C GLU A 2 94.09 64.59 27.33
N LEU A 3 93.64 65.82 27.60
CA LEU A 3 92.93 66.68 26.63
C LEU A 3 93.94 67.23 25.60
N PRO A 4 93.68 67.18 24.28
CA PRO A 4 94.58 67.77 23.29
C PRO A 4 94.04 69.09 22.76
N HIS A 5 93.52 69.99 23.61
CA HIS A 5 93.27 71.37 23.17
C HIS A 5 93.46 72.30 24.35
N GLY A 6 94.58 73.03 24.34
CA GLY A 6 94.86 74.12 25.28
C GLY A 6 94.15 75.43 24.91
N ASP A 7 93.47 75.47 23.77
CA ASP A 7 92.70 76.63 23.26
C ASP A 7 91.25 76.22 22.94
N GLU A 8 90.30 77.16 23.08
CA GLU A 8 88.92 77.01 22.58
C GLU A 8 88.93 76.80 21.05
N LEU A 9 88.88 75.54 20.60
CA LEU A 9 88.67 75.23 19.19
C LEU A 9 87.26 75.64 18.77
N LYS A 10 87.17 76.40 17.68
CA LYS A 10 85.88 76.76 17.09
C LYS A 10 85.14 75.49 16.62
N PRO A 11 83.84 75.34 16.90
CA PRO A 11 83.05 74.19 16.45
C PRO A 11 83.11 74.03 14.93
N VAL A 12 83.28 72.80 14.45
CA VAL A 12 83.22 72.48 13.01
C VAL A 12 81.80 72.72 12.51
N VAL A 13 81.67 73.49 11.42
CA VAL A 13 80.39 73.73 10.78
C VAL A 13 80.20 72.79 9.59
N CYS A 14 79.51 71.67 9.80
CA CYS A 14 79.32 70.60 8.79
C CYS A 14 78.70 71.13 7.49
N ALA A 15 77.81 72.12 7.59
CA ALA A 15 77.11 72.72 6.45
C ALA A 15 78.01 73.52 5.50
N ILE A 16 79.26 73.85 5.88
CA ILE A 16 80.20 74.54 4.97
C ILE A 16 80.70 73.60 3.87
N CYS A 17 80.82 72.30 4.16
CA CYS A 17 81.30 71.30 3.21
C CYS A 17 80.18 70.38 2.65
N HIS A 18 78.99 70.43 3.25
CA HIS A 18 77.83 69.60 2.91
C HIS A 18 76.56 70.47 2.83
N ASP A 19 76.59 71.50 1.99
CA ASP A 19 75.54 72.50 1.84
C ASP A 19 74.25 71.91 1.23
N ASP A 20 74.37 70.98 0.29
CA ASP A 20 73.29 70.20 -0.31
C ASP A 20 72.54 69.32 0.70
N VAL A 21 73.29 68.60 1.55
CA VAL A 21 72.74 67.75 2.63
C VAL A 21 72.11 68.60 3.72
N ALA A 22 72.71 69.75 4.05
CA ALA A 22 72.14 70.69 5.00
C ALA A 22 70.82 71.29 4.49
N ALA A 23 70.73 71.62 3.19
CA ALA A 23 69.50 72.07 2.54
C ALA A 23 68.43 70.97 2.50
N GLU A 24 68.84 69.72 2.27
CA GLU A 24 67.97 68.55 2.35
C GLU A 24 67.35 68.43 3.77
N LEU A 25 68.17 68.43 4.82
CA LEU A 25 67.69 68.41 6.21
C LEU A 25 66.79 69.61 6.54
N ALA A 26 67.15 70.82 6.08
CA ALA A 26 66.38 72.05 6.29
C ALA A 26 64.96 71.99 5.67
N SER A 27 64.82 71.28 4.55
CA SER A 27 63.53 71.06 3.87
C SER A 27 62.65 69.99 4.52
N GLY A 28 63.21 69.19 5.43
CA GLY A 28 62.48 68.20 6.22
C GLY A 28 61.91 68.76 7.53
N PRO A 29 61.04 68.00 8.22
CA PRO A 29 60.43 68.41 9.50
C PRO A 29 61.47 68.65 10.62
N HIS A 30 62.65 68.04 10.56
CA HIS A 30 63.70 68.23 11.58
C HIS A 30 64.62 69.44 11.34
N GLY A 31 64.52 70.09 10.18
CA GLY A 31 65.36 71.22 9.79
C GLY A 31 65.17 72.50 10.61
N ARG A 32 64.03 72.64 11.32
CA ARG A 32 63.65 73.83 12.09
C ARG A 32 63.90 73.72 13.61
N LEU A 33 64.48 72.61 14.07
CA LEU A 33 64.65 72.28 15.49
C LEU A 33 65.91 72.81 16.25
N PRO A 34 66.86 73.61 15.70
CA PRO A 34 68.01 74.00 16.51
C PRO A 34 67.64 75.05 17.57
N ALA A 35 67.93 74.75 18.84
CA ALA A 35 67.83 75.69 19.96
C ALA A 35 69.07 76.60 20.08
N ASP A 36 70.14 76.36 19.32
CA ASP A 36 71.34 77.22 19.25
C ASP A 36 71.43 77.90 17.87
N PRO A 37 71.30 79.23 17.78
CA PRO A 37 71.36 79.97 16.52
C PRO A 37 72.75 80.06 15.88
N ARG A 38 73.80 79.41 16.42
CA ARG A 38 75.17 79.48 15.86
C ARG A 38 75.67 78.25 15.10
N SER A 39 74.92 77.14 14.96
CA SER A 39 75.42 76.02 14.12
C SER A 39 74.34 75.01 13.69
N PRO A 40 74.04 74.86 12.38
CA PRO A 40 73.25 73.75 11.81
C PRO A 40 73.84 72.36 12.15
N SER A 41 75.15 72.34 12.40
CA SER A 41 75.94 71.16 12.75
C SER A 41 75.50 70.54 14.07
N ALA A 42 74.83 71.28 14.95
CA ALA A 42 74.29 70.73 16.20
C ALA A 42 73.27 69.61 15.96
N MET A 43 72.51 69.67 14.87
CA MET A 43 71.57 68.60 14.51
C MET A 43 72.28 67.44 13.81
N CYS A 44 73.23 67.73 12.92
CA CYS A 44 74.05 66.69 12.28
C CYS A 44 74.81 65.88 13.34
N VAL A 45 75.38 66.55 14.34
CA VAL A 45 76.12 65.93 15.46
C VAL A 45 75.21 65.08 16.35
N ARG A 46 73.92 65.43 16.50
CA ARG A 46 72.97 64.59 17.26
C ARG A 46 72.73 63.23 16.61
N CYS A 47 72.77 63.14 15.29
CA CYS A 47 72.59 61.89 14.55
C CYS A 47 73.92 61.17 14.27
N HIS A 48 74.97 61.91 13.93
CA HIS A 48 76.25 61.37 13.44
C HIS A 48 77.36 61.32 14.50
N GLY A 49 77.24 62.04 15.62
CA GLY A 49 78.30 62.20 16.63
C GLY A 49 79.19 63.43 16.43
N THR A 50 80.11 63.70 17.35
CA THR A 50 80.91 64.95 17.41
C THR A 50 82.26 64.87 16.70
N HIS A 51 83.14 63.92 17.05
CA HIS A 51 84.55 63.95 16.65
C HIS A 51 85.04 62.73 15.85
N ASP A 52 84.24 61.67 15.68
CA ASP A 52 84.58 60.47 14.90
C ASP A 52 83.35 59.97 14.11
N VAL A 53 82.93 60.69 13.06
CA VAL A 53 81.78 60.29 12.24
C VAL A 53 82.15 59.10 11.35
N LEU A 54 81.74 57.90 11.78
CA LEU A 54 81.98 56.66 11.04
C LEU A 54 80.91 56.44 9.95
N PRO A 55 81.26 55.81 8.81
CA PRO A 55 80.28 55.43 7.79
C PRO A 55 79.18 54.53 8.36
N ALA A 56 77.94 54.66 7.88
CA ALA A 56 76.79 53.89 8.39
C ALA A 56 76.94 52.34 8.30
N ARG A 57 77.91 51.86 7.51
CA ARG A 57 78.27 50.44 7.38
C ARG A 57 79.15 49.93 8.52
N ASP A 58 79.80 50.84 9.26
CA ASP A 58 80.60 50.49 10.42
C ASP A 58 79.69 50.17 11.61
N PRO A 59 79.79 48.98 12.25
CA PRO A 59 78.97 48.60 13.40
C PRO A 59 79.05 49.56 14.59
N ALA A 60 80.13 50.33 14.72
CA ALA A 60 80.32 51.35 15.74
C ALA A 60 79.72 52.71 15.36
N SER A 61 79.26 52.91 14.12
CA SER A 61 78.65 54.17 13.68
C SER A 61 77.34 54.45 14.40
N ALA A 62 77.17 55.70 14.83
CA ALA A 62 75.93 56.23 15.39
C ALA A 62 74.74 56.09 14.42
N THR A 63 75.01 55.97 13.11
CA THR A 63 74.01 55.88 12.04
C THR A 63 73.75 54.47 11.53
N THR A 64 74.24 53.43 12.20
CA THR A 64 73.82 52.05 11.90
C THR A 64 72.30 51.90 12.08
N PRO A 65 71.61 51.05 11.30
CA PRO A 65 70.16 50.90 11.37
C PRO A 65 69.61 50.66 12.79
N VAL A 66 70.35 49.93 13.63
CA VAL A 66 69.98 49.66 15.02
C VAL A 66 70.17 50.88 15.92
N ARG A 67 71.29 51.62 15.77
CA ARG A 67 71.57 52.77 16.62
C ARG A 67 70.77 54.01 16.21
N VAL A 68 70.55 54.22 14.91
CA VAL A 68 69.72 55.32 14.40
C VAL A 68 68.26 55.16 14.83
N THR A 69 67.74 53.94 14.84
CA THR A 69 66.37 53.67 15.34
C THR A 69 66.26 54.01 16.83
N ALA A 70 67.26 53.65 17.64
CA ALA A 70 67.30 54.02 19.07
C ALA A 70 67.42 55.55 19.28
N GLN A 71 68.14 56.25 18.40
CA GLN A 71 68.19 57.72 18.43
C GLN A 71 66.84 58.36 18.10
N CYS A 72 66.15 57.86 17.06
CA CYS A 72 64.81 58.32 16.71
C CYS A 72 63.84 58.09 17.88
N ALA A 73 63.89 56.93 18.53
CA ALA A 73 63.02 56.58 19.67
C ALA A 73 63.19 57.54 20.86
N GLY A 74 64.37 58.15 21.04
CA GLY A 74 64.62 59.13 22.10
C GLY A 74 63.79 60.42 21.99
N CYS A 75 63.22 60.72 20.81
CA CYS A 75 62.32 61.86 20.60
C CYS A 75 60.95 61.47 20.02
N HIS A 76 60.86 60.32 19.35
CA HIS A 76 59.64 59.75 18.72
C HIS A 76 59.25 58.44 19.41
N GLU A 77 59.17 58.48 20.75
CA GLU A 77 58.91 57.30 21.57
C GLU A 77 57.57 56.63 21.22
N LYS A 78 56.55 57.42 20.90
CA LYS A 78 55.21 56.93 20.54
C LYS A 78 55.22 56.14 19.24
N GLU A 79 55.89 56.67 18.22
CA GLU A 79 56.03 56.04 16.90
C GLU A 79 56.91 54.79 16.99
N SER A 80 57.98 54.84 17.79
CA SER A 80 58.82 53.66 18.07
C SER A 80 58.01 52.54 18.71
N ARG A 81 57.22 52.84 19.74
CA ARG A 81 56.34 51.86 20.40
C ARG A 81 55.29 51.29 19.44
N ALA A 82 54.78 52.10 18.51
CA ALA A 82 53.82 51.64 17.49
C ALA A 82 54.45 50.65 16.50
N VAL A 83 55.67 50.91 16.03
CA VAL A 83 56.42 49.99 15.16
C VAL A 83 56.80 48.70 15.90
N GLU A 84 57.18 48.80 17.18
CA GLU A 84 57.46 47.64 18.05
C GLU A 84 56.24 46.77 18.32
N ALA A 85 55.03 47.34 18.30
CA ALA A 85 53.78 46.60 18.39
C ALA A 85 53.40 45.89 17.07
N GLY A 86 53.98 46.31 15.94
CA GLY A 86 53.71 45.79 14.61
C GLY A 86 54.54 44.56 14.21
N VAL A 87 54.31 44.07 12.99
CA VAL A 87 54.97 42.89 12.41
C VAL A 87 56.41 43.15 11.97
N HIS A 88 56.85 44.40 11.93
CA HIS A 88 58.20 44.79 11.54
C HIS A 88 59.21 44.75 12.71
N ARG A 89 58.82 44.20 13.88
CA ARG A 89 59.72 43.90 15.01
C ARG A 89 60.53 42.61 14.78
N GLY A 90 61.76 42.51 15.32
CA GLY A 90 62.52 41.23 15.40
C GLY A 90 63.72 41.07 14.45
N GLU A 91 64.11 39.83 14.12
CA GLU A 91 65.43 39.42 13.56
C GLU A 91 65.87 40.07 12.23
N HIS A 92 64.97 40.70 11.49
CA HIS A 92 65.29 41.52 10.30
C HIS A 92 65.06 43.02 10.49
N ARG A 93 65.10 43.50 11.75
CA ARG A 93 64.96 44.89 12.24
C ARG A 93 64.85 45.93 11.12
N VAL A 94 63.63 46.12 10.60
CA VAL A 94 63.33 47.24 9.70
C VAL A 94 63.41 48.49 10.57
N GLY A 95 64.45 49.29 10.35
CA GLY A 95 64.70 50.52 11.09
C GLY A 95 63.86 51.67 10.53
N CYS A 96 63.76 52.75 11.30
CA CYS A 96 63.04 53.95 10.85
C CYS A 96 63.57 54.47 9.50
N ALA A 97 64.86 54.31 9.24
CA ALA A 97 65.54 54.75 8.02
C ALA A 97 65.21 53.93 6.76
N ASP A 98 64.63 52.73 6.91
CA ASP A 98 64.22 51.91 5.77
C ASP A 98 62.92 52.43 5.13
N CYS A 99 62.09 53.10 5.94
CA CYS A 99 60.84 53.74 5.54
C CYS A 99 60.97 55.26 5.37
N HIS A 100 61.79 55.92 6.19
CA HIS A 100 62.08 57.36 6.13
C HIS A 100 63.45 57.59 5.49
N ARG A 101 63.46 58.11 4.26
CA ARG A 101 64.67 58.17 3.44
C ARG A 101 65.29 59.57 3.41
N GLY A 102 66.61 59.59 3.20
CA GLY A 102 67.40 60.81 3.02
C GLY A 102 67.56 61.63 4.31
N HIS A 103 68.28 62.74 4.22
CA HIS A 103 68.46 63.66 5.34
C HIS A 103 67.21 64.50 5.61
N ARG A 104 66.20 64.45 4.73
CA ARG A 104 64.85 64.98 4.98
C ARG A 104 64.06 64.19 6.04
N VAL A 105 64.37 62.90 6.24
CA VAL A 105 63.67 62.01 7.19
C VAL A 105 62.14 61.98 6.95
N VAL A 106 61.72 61.94 5.68
CA VAL A 106 60.30 61.87 5.29
C VAL A 106 59.98 60.51 4.69
N ALA A 107 58.81 59.97 5.04
CA ALA A 107 58.24 58.81 4.35
C ALA A 107 57.52 59.28 3.06
N PRO A 108 57.48 58.46 1.99
CA PRO A 108 56.76 58.83 0.77
C PRO A 108 55.26 59.02 1.05
N ALA A 109 54.73 60.18 0.68
CA ALA A 109 53.32 60.51 0.87
C ALA A 109 52.44 59.96 -0.27
N ASP A 110 53.02 59.71 -1.45
CA ASP A 110 52.29 59.25 -2.62
C ASP A 110 52.29 57.70 -2.74
N PRO A 111 51.25 57.12 -3.37
CA PRO A 111 51.14 55.67 -3.53
C PRO A 111 52.30 55.01 -4.29
N ILE A 112 52.98 55.71 -5.21
CA ILE A 112 54.06 55.16 -6.03
C ILE A 112 55.34 55.05 -5.19
N GLY A 113 55.71 56.11 -4.47
CA GLY A 113 56.84 56.09 -3.56
C GLY A 113 56.68 55.07 -2.43
N GLN A 114 55.44 54.84 -1.95
CA GLN A 114 55.15 53.76 -1.01
C GLN A 114 55.31 52.38 -1.64
N LEU A 115 54.87 52.19 -2.89
CA LEU A 115 55.03 50.93 -3.62
C LEU A 115 56.51 50.56 -3.80
N GLU A 116 57.36 51.54 -4.11
CA GLU A 116 58.81 51.34 -4.21
C GLU A 116 59.47 51.07 -2.84
N THR A 117 58.89 51.60 -1.77
CA THR A 117 59.42 51.44 -0.41
C THR A 117 59.09 50.08 0.16
N CYS A 118 57.80 49.69 0.15
CA CYS A 118 57.39 48.36 0.56
C CYS A 118 57.90 47.28 -0.40
N GLY A 119 57.97 47.56 -1.70
CA GLY A 119 58.43 46.62 -2.74
C GLY A 119 59.91 46.25 -2.65
N GLY A 120 60.72 46.99 -1.88
CA GLY A 120 62.10 46.59 -1.57
C GLY A 120 62.17 45.22 -0.89
N CYS A 121 61.19 44.92 -0.03
CA CYS A 121 61.08 43.67 0.72
C CYS A 121 59.88 42.80 0.26
N HIS A 122 58.78 43.41 -0.20
CA HIS A 122 57.54 42.74 -0.62
C HIS A 122 57.34 42.78 -2.14
N LYS A 123 58.30 42.21 -2.90
CA LYS A 123 58.35 42.31 -4.37
C LYS A 123 57.10 41.75 -5.07
N ASP A 124 56.58 40.62 -4.60
CA ASP A 124 55.43 39.96 -5.22
C ASP A 124 54.13 40.76 -5.01
N GLN A 125 53.90 41.22 -3.79
CA GLN A 125 52.74 42.02 -3.42
C GLN A 125 52.76 43.37 -4.14
N ALA A 126 53.93 44.01 -4.25
CA ALA A 126 54.08 45.23 -5.03
C ALA A 126 53.81 45.02 -6.52
N THR A 127 54.25 43.88 -7.09
CA THR A 127 54.00 43.53 -8.49
C THR A 127 52.51 43.28 -8.76
N GLN A 128 51.85 42.53 -7.89
CA GLN A 128 50.41 42.28 -7.95
C GLN A 128 49.62 43.59 -7.84
N HIS A 129 49.94 44.42 -6.84
CA HIS A 129 49.27 45.70 -6.64
C HIS A 129 49.39 46.58 -7.87
N ARG A 130 50.58 46.72 -8.45
CA ARG A 130 50.82 47.50 -9.68
C ARG A 130 49.96 47.04 -10.86
N ARG A 131 49.65 45.74 -10.96
CA ARG A 131 48.81 45.17 -12.03
C ARG A 131 47.31 45.35 -11.78
N SER A 132 46.90 45.44 -10.51
CA SER A 132 45.50 45.63 -10.10
C SER A 132 44.90 46.94 -10.61
N LEU A 133 43.56 47.04 -10.57
CA LEU A 133 42.84 48.28 -10.86
C LEU A 133 43.26 49.43 -9.93
N HIS A 134 43.48 49.13 -8.63
CA HIS A 134 43.93 50.12 -7.66
C HIS A 134 45.34 50.62 -7.95
N GLY A 135 46.29 49.72 -8.24
CA GLY A 135 47.66 50.14 -8.56
C GLY A 135 47.78 50.83 -9.91
N LYS A 136 46.96 50.48 -10.91
CA LYS A 136 46.89 51.22 -12.18
C LYS A 136 46.40 52.65 -11.96
N ALA A 137 45.35 52.84 -11.14
CA ALA A 137 44.85 54.16 -10.78
C ALA A 137 45.91 54.96 -9.97
N ALA A 138 46.61 54.30 -9.05
CA ALA A 138 47.69 54.89 -8.27
C ALA A 138 48.87 55.37 -9.14
N VAL A 139 49.31 54.57 -10.12
CA VAL A 139 50.38 54.93 -11.07
C VAL A 139 49.97 56.08 -11.99
N GLN A 140 48.67 56.22 -12.27
CA GLN A 140 48.10 57.33 -13.03
C GLN A 140 47.93 58.62 -12.21
N GLY A 141 48.29 58.61 -10.91
CA GLY A 141 48.16 59.77 -10.03
C GLY A 141 46.74 60.06 -9.56
N ASP A 142 45.83 59.07 -9.59
CA ASP A 142 44.47 59.24 -9.07
C ASP A 142 44.51 59.41 -7.54
N PRO A 143 44.08 60.56 -6.99
CA PRO A 143 44.13 60.83 -5.55
C PRO A 143 43.16 59.94 -4.74
N LEU A 144 42.23 59.24 -5.40
CA LEU A 144 41.29 58.31 -4.77
C LEU A 144 41.80 56.86 -4.77
N ALA A 145 42.94 56.58 -5.40
CA ALA A 145 43.51 55.24 -5.40
C ALA A 145 44.11 54.90 -4.02
N PRO A 146 43.78 53.74 -3.44
CA PRO A 146 44.33 53.35 -2.15
C PRO A 146 45.83 53.03 -2.28
N SER A 147 46.59 53.37 -1.25
CA SER A 147 48.01 53.02 -1.13
C SER A 147 48.22 51.88 -0.13
N CYS A 148 49.44 51.34 -0.06
CA CYS A 148 49.78 50.26 0.87
C CYS A 148 49.47 50.63 2.33
N VAL A 149 49.82 51.84 2.77
CA VAL A 149 49.57 52.30 4.15
C VAL A 149 48.10 52.66 4.40
N PHE A 150 47.30 52.89 3.36
CA PHE A 150 45.86 53.07 3.52
C PHE A 150 45.19 51.73 3.92
N CYS A 151 45.66 50.62 3.35
CA CYS A 151 45.17 49.28 3.65
C CYS A 151 45.80 48.66 4.90
N HIS A 152 47.09 48.92 5.15
CA HIS A 152 47.86 48.28 6.22
C HIS A 152 48.15 49.16 7.44
N GLU A 153 47.74 50.43 7.43
CA GLU A 153 48.17 51.48 8.35
C GLU A 153 49.67 51.84 8.22
N HIS A 154 50.11 52.88 8.95
CA HIS A 154 51.43 53.51 8.76
C HIS A 154 52.50 52.91 9.68
N HIS A 155 52.46 53.23 10.98
CA HIS A 155 53.45 52.76 11.97
C HIS A 155 52.98 51.52 12.73
N THR A 156 51.68 51.23 12.74
CA THR A 156 51.08 50.08 13.44
C THR A 156 50.64 49.02 12.42
N ILE A 157 51.58 48.50 11.64
CA ILE A 157 51.27 47.43 10.68
C ILE A 157 51.15 46.12 11.44
N LEU A 158 49.93 45.63 11.63
CA LEU A 158 49.63 44.37 12.33
C LEU A 158 49.46 43.21 11.34
N ALA A 159 49.72 41.99 11.82
CA ALA A 159 49.55 40.78 11.03
C ALA A 159 48.08 40.61 10.66
N HIS A 160 47.78 40.09 9.47
CA HIS A 160 46.39 39.78 9.06
C HIS A 160 45.68 38.78 9.98
N THR A 161 46.42 38.02 10.80
CA THR A 161 45.89 37.12 11.82
C THR A 161 45.53 37.83 13.13
N ASP A 162 46.01 39.06 13.33
CA ASP A 162 45.66 39.89 14.48
C ASP A 162 44.29 40.55 14.25
N GLN A 163 43.37 40.39 15.20
CA GLN A 163 42.01 40.91 15.09
C GLN A 163 41.95 42.44 15.03
N ALA A 164 42.96 43.14 15.56
CA ALA A 164 43.06 44.59 15.46
C ALA A 164 43.58 45.08 14.10
N SER A 165 44.11 44.18 13.24
CA SER A 165 44.59 44.55 11.91
C SER A 165 43.41 44.94 11.00
N PRO A 166 43.50 46.04 10.23
CA PRO A 166 42.50 46.36 9.20
C PRO A 166 42.34 45.26 8.15
N THR A 167 43.38 44.44 7.97
CA THR A 167 43.43 43.33 7.00
C THR A 167 43.01 41.98 7.60
N ALA A 168 42.54 41.96 8.85
CA ALA A 168 41.93 40.77 9.43
C ALA A 168 40.62 40.42 8.74
N VAL A 169 40.29 39.12 8.63
CA VAL A 169 39.12 38.64 7.88
C VAL A 169 37.83 39.39 8.24
N MET A 170 37.57 39.59 9.54
CA MET A 170 36.38 40.30 10.04
C MET A 170 36.35 41.79 9.64
N ASN A 171 37.51 42.40 9.43
CA ASN A 171 37.68 43.82 9.17
C ASN A 171 37.73 44.14 7.66
N ILE A 172 38.02 43.16 6.80
CA ILE A 172 38.17 43.34 5.35
C ILE A 172 36.95 44.00 4.70
N PRO A 173 35.68 43.60 4.95
CA PRO A 173 34.55 44.26 4.31
C PRO A 173 34.41 45.73 4.75
N PHE A 174 34.76 46.06 6.00
CA PHE A 174 34.79 47.44 6.47
C PHE A 174 35.95 48.23 5.85
N LEU A 175 37.13 47.61 5.69
CA LEU A 175 38.29 48.23 5.04
C LEU A 175 37.95 48.61 3.59
N CYS A 176 37.42 47.67 2.80
CA CYS A 176 36.95 47.94 1.44
C CYS A 176 35.81 48.97 1.44
N GLY A 177 34.91 48.88 2.42
CA GLY A 177 33.80 49.80 2.63
C GLY A 177 34.20 51.25 2.86
N ARG A 178 35.43 51.56 3.30
CA ARG A 178 35.92 52.95 3.43
C ARG A 178 35.86 53.73 2.12
N CYS A 179 35.97 53.02 0.98
CA CYS A 179 35.90 53.59 -0.36
C CYS A 179 34.72 53.05 -1.18
N HIS A 180 34.23 51.83 -0.93
CA HIS A 180 33.19 51.21 -1.78
C HIS A 180 31.78 51.26 -1.18
N ARG A 181 31.57 51.83 0.00
CA ARG A 181 30.22 52.09 0.52
C ARG A 181 29.59 53.33 -0.10
N GLU A 182 28.28 53.38 -0.06
CA GLU A 182 27.46 54.48 -0.57
C GLU A 182 27.82 55.79 0.14
N GLY A 183 27.93 56.88 -0.64
CA GLY A 183 28.23 58.22 -0.13
C GLY A 183 29.72 58.53 0.10
N THR A 184 30.63 57.66 -0.33
CA THR A 184 32.08 57.92 -0.33
C THR A 184 32.51 58.61 -1.62
N ALA A 185 33.68 59.27 -1.61
CA ALA A 185 34.20 59.95 -2.79
C ALA A 185 34.34 59.03 -4.01
N VAL A 186 34.72 57.77 -3.79
CA VAL A 186 34.84 56.76 -4.86
C VAL A 186 33.47 56.34 -5.39
N SER A 187 32.49 56.03 -4.52
CA SER A 187 31.15 55.62 -4.99
C SER A 187 30.34 56.75 -5.63
N LEU A 188 30.65 58.01 -5.33
CA LEU A 188 30.01 59.19 -5.95
C LEU A 188 30.67 59.62 -7.27
N GLN A 189 31.98 59.44 -7.41
CA GLN A 189 32.74 59.97 -8.56
C GLN A 189 33.14 58.89 -9.59
N LYS A 190 33.04 57.60 -9.24
CA LYS A 190 33.39 56.49 -10.14
C LYS A 190 32.15 55.65 -10.41
N ALA A 191 32.00 55.18 -11.65
CA ALA A 191 30.91 54.29 -12.04
C ALA A 191 31.14 52.88 -11.47
N ILE A 192 30.40 52.50 -10.45
CA ILE A 192 30.43 51.16 -9.85
C ILE A 192 29.17 50.39 -10.29
N PRO A 193 29.30 49.18 -10.88
CA PRO A 193 28.16 48.42 -11.42
C PRO A 193 27.10 47.96 -10.40
N GLN A 194 27.39 48.05 -9.09
CA GLN A 194 26.49 47.60 -8.03
C GLN A 194 26.33 48.67 -6.95
N GLN A 195 25.15 48.70 -6.33
CA GLN A 195 24.79 49.56 -5.21
C GLN A 195 24.57 48.73 -3.94
N ALA A 196 24.68 49.39 -2.79
CA ALA A 196 24.56 48.83 -1.44
C ALA A 196 25.48 47.62 -1.19
N ILE A 197 26.71 47.62 -1.72
CA ILE A 197 27.56 46.42 -1.78
C ILE A 197 27.83 45.85 -0.38
N LEU A 198 28.14 46.72 0.60
CA LEU A 198 28.44 46.28 1.96
C LEU A 198 27.21 45.77 2.70
N GLU A 199 26.08 46.47 2.55
CA GLU A 199 24.80 46.07 3.12
C GLU A 199 24.36 44.70 2.56
N ASN A 200 24.42 44.57 1.24
CA ASN A 200 24.13 43.32 0.53
C ASN A 200 25.02 42.17 1.02
N PHE A 201 26.34 42.40 1.10
CA PHE A 201 27.28 41.41 1.61
C PHE A 201 26.94 41.01 3.04
N SER A 202 26.65 41.95 3.94
CA SER A 202 26.28 41.65 5.33
C SER A 202 25.02 40.78 5.45
N MET A 203 24.08 40.90 4.51
CA MET A 203 22.87 40.08 4.45
C MET A 203 23.06 38.74 3.71
N SER A 204 24.25 38.49 3.16
CA SER A 204 24.55 37.23 2.47
C SER A 204 24.87 36.12 3.46
N ALA A 205 24.81 34.86 3.02
CA ALA A 205 25.22 33.71 3.84
C ALA A 205 26.67 33.83 4.37
N HIS A 206 27.56 34.45 3.60
CA HIS A 206 28.93 34.74 4.03
C HIS A 206 28.98 35.88 5.06
N GLY A 207 28.18 36.94 4.88
CA GLY A 207 28.07 38.04 5.83
C GLY A 207 27.44 37.63 7.16
N GLU A 208 26.39 36.81 7.13
CA GLU A 208 25.75 36.21 8.32
C GLU A 208 26.75 35.32 9.06
N ALA A 209 27.47 34.45 8.34
CA ALA A 209 28.51 33.60 8.93
C ALA A 209 29.62 34.44 9.57
N LEU A 210 30.05 35.51 8.91
CA LEU A 210 31.11 36.39 9.39
C LEU A 210 30.65 37.19 10.61
N TYR A 211 29.57 37.96 10.52
CA TYR A 211 29.18 38.95 11.52
C TYR A 211 28.23 38.43 12.61
N GLU A 212 27.27 37.58 12.26
CA GLU A 212 26.31 37.07 13.25
C GLU A 212 26.86 35.84 13.97
N LYS A 213 27.59 34.97 13.25
CA LYS A 213 28.13 33.72 13.79
C LYS A 213 29.60 33.80 14.17
N GLY A 214 30.30 34.89 13.84
CA GLY A 214 31.71 35.10 14.19
C GLY A 214 32.68 34.14 13.49
N LEU A 215 32.31 33.57 12.35
CA LEU A 215 33.11 32.56 11.65
C LEU A 215 34.14 33.22 10.73
N THR A 216 35.41 33.21 11.13
CA THR A 216 36.53 33.76 10.34
C THR A 216 36.90 32.93 9.11
N VAL A 217 36.32 31.74 8.95
CA VAL A 217 36.42 30.91 7.74
C VAL A 217 35.46 31.35 6.63
N ALA A 218 34.54 32.28 6.93
CA ALA A 218 33.61 32.81 5.93
C ALA A 218 34.36 33.57 4.83
N ALA A 219 33.93 33.40 3.58
CA ALA A 219 34.51 34.12 2.46
C ALA A 219 34.22 35.63 2.57
N VAL A 220 35.23 36.45 2.33
CA VAL A 220 35.16 37.91 2.35
C VAL A 220 35.53 38.49 0.98
N CYS A 221 35.52 39.81 0.83
CA CYS A 221 35.78 40.48 -0.44
C CYS A 221 37.06 39.97 -1.13
N THR A 222 38.14 39.79 -0.37
CA THR A 222 39.44 39.31 -0.90
C THR A 222 39.46 37.82 -1.22
N SER A 223 38.55 37.01 -0.67
CA SER A 223 38.38 35.59 -1.04
C SER A 223 37.94 35.44 -2.49
N CYS A 224 37.15 36.39 -3.00
CA CYS A 224 36.69 36.39 -4.38
C CYS A 224 37.51 37.32 -5.28
N HIS A 225 37.85 38.53 -4.84
CA HIS A 225 38.53 39.55 -5.66
C HIS A 225 40.06 39.55 -5.56
N THR A 226 40.64 38.73 -4.67
CA THR A 226 42.05 38.77 -4.23
C THR A 226 42.41 40.07 -3.49
N SER A 227 43.50 40.06 -2.70
CA SER A 227 43.89 41.22 -1.87
C SER A 227 44.73 42.26 -2.60
N HIS A 228 45.71 41.82 -3.40
CA HIS A 228 46.66 42.71 -4.09
C HIS A 228 46.54 42.66 -5.61
N ASP A 229 45.75 41.76 -6.20
CA ASP A 229 45.64 41.60 -7.66
C ASP A 229 44.19 41.75 -8.14
N ILE A 230 43.52 42.80 -7.67
CA ILE A 230 42.10 43.07 -7.98
C ILE A 230 41.97 43.49 -9.45
N LEU A 231 41.44 42.61 -10.30
CA LEU A 231 41.25 42.82 -11.74
C LEU A 231 39.78 43.03 -12.12
N ASP A 232 39.54 43.61 -13.29
CA ASP A 232 38.19 43.74 -13.88
C ASP A 232 37.54 42.37 -14.13
N HIS A 233 36.23 42.25 -13.96
CA HIS A 233 35.49 40.99 -14.12
C HIS A 233 35.53 40.43 -15.56
N ASN A 234 35.71 41.28 -16.56
CA ASN A 234 35.85 40.85 -17.95
C ASN A 234 37.28 40.40 -18.28
N ASN A 235 38.25 40.64 -17.40
CA ASN A 235 39.61 40.20 -17.60
C ASN A 235 39.69 38.67 -17.43
N PRO A 236 40.20 37.91 -18.43
CA PRO A 236 40.32 36.46 -18.33
C PRO A 236 41.19 35.96 -17.18
N ALA A 237 42.09 36.79 -16.64
CA ALA A 237 42.91 36.46 -15.48
C ALA A 237 42.22 36.75 -14.13
N SER A 238 41.06 37.42 -14.15
CA SER A 238 40.32 37.76 -12.93
C SER A 238 39.67 36.52 -12.31
N SER A 239 39.80 36.37 -11.00
CA SER A 239 39.16 35.29 -10.22
C SER A 239 37.64 35.32 -10.31
N ILE A 240 37.03 36.47 -10.60
CA ILE A 240 35.58 36.64 -10.73
C ILE A 240 35.10 36.66 -12.20
N ASN A 241 35.96 36.30 -13.15
CA ASN A 241 35.53 36.15 -14.54
C ASN A 241 34.56 34.98 -14.69
N ARG A 242 33.60 35.04 -15.64
CA ARG A 242 32.61 33.98 -15.90
C ARG A 242 33.25 32.60 -16.04
N ASN A 243 34.45 32.51 -16.65
CA ASN A 243 35.16 31.26 -16.87
C ASN A 243 35.96 30.78 -15.65
N ASN A 244 36.16 31.63 -14.65
CA ASN A 244 36.98 31.37 -13.47
C ASN A 244 36.16 31.28 -12.17
N VAL A 245 34.94 31.82 -12.15
CA VAL A 245 34.13 31.97 -10.94
C VAL A 245 33.84 30.64 -10.26
N ALA A 246 33.58 29.57 -11.03
CA ALA A 246 33.36 28.23 -10.48
C ALA A 246 34.60 27.74 -9.71
N ARG A 247 35.79 27.87 -10.31
CA ARG A 247 37.07 27.54 -9.66
C ARG A 247 37.34 28.37 -8.42
N THR A 248 36.93 29.63 -8.41
CA THR A 248 37.03 30.51 -7.23
C THR A 248 36.11 30.04 -6.11
N CYS A 249 34.85 29.69 -6.40
CA CYS A 249 33.93 29.15 -5.40
C CYS A 249 34.37 27.78 -4.86
N MET A 250 34.96 26.93 -5.71
CA MET A 250 35.43 25.59 -5.33
C MET A 250 36.62 25.61 -4.36
N GLN A 251 37.28 26.75 -4.14
CA GLN A 251 38.31 26.89 -3.10
C GLN A 251 37.76 26.60 -1.70
N CYS A 252 36.46 26.86 -1.48
CA CYS A 252 35.78 26.56 -0.21
C CYS A 252 34.66 25.52 -0.39
N HIS A 253 34.05 25.42 -1.57
CA HIS A 253 32.96 24.49 -1.85
C HIS A 253 33.43 23.29 -2.69
N GLY A 254 34.22 22.40 -2.08
CA GLY A 254 34.89 21.29 -2.78
C GLY A 254 34.01 20.18 -3.38
N ARG A 255 32.69 20.19 -3.12
CA ARG A 255 31.71 19.23 -3.69
C ARG A 255 30.62 19.91 -4.53
N ILE A 256 30.89 21.10 -5.08
CA ILE A 256 29.95 21.82 -5.94
C ILE A 256 29.38 20.93 -7.03
N GLU A 257 30.21 20.12 -7.68
CA GLU A 257 29.80 19.25 -8.78
C GLU A 257 28.77 18.21 -8.33
N GLU A 258 29.05 17.44 -7.26
CA GLU A 258 28.12 16.44 -6.71
C GLU A 258 26.76 17.03 -6.30
N VAL A 259 26.75 18.25 -5.74
CA VAL A 259 25.49 18.88 -5.31
C VAL A 259 24.71 19.49 -6.48
N HIS A 260 25.39 19.94 -7.54
CA HIS A 260 24.72 20.50 -8.72
C HIS A 260 24.24 19.42 -9.68
N LEU A 261 24.83 18.23 -9.72
CA LEU A 261 24.29 17.09 -10.50
C LEU A 261 22.89 16.64 -10.06
N LYS A 262 22.48 16.98 -8.84
CA LYS A 262 21.12 16.76 -8.34
C LYS A 262 20.11 17.82 -8.82
N VAL A 263 20.61 18.92 -9.39
CA VAL A 263 19.81 20.08 -9.81
C VAL A 263 19.86 20.22 -11.33
N ILE A 264 21.05 20.10 -11.93
CA ILE A 264 21.34 20.24 -13.37
C ILE A 264 21.82 18.89 -13.89
N GLU A 265 21.24 18.43 -15.00
CA GLU A 265 21.60 17.16 -15.67
C GLU A 265 23.11 17.06 -15.95
N GLY A 266 23.73 15.94 -15.55
CA GLY A 266 25.17 15.70 -15.72
C GLY A 266 25.68 15.76 -17.15
N ARG A 267 24.88 15.28 -18.11
CA ARG A 267 25.20 15.31 -19.54
C ARG A 267 25.46 16.72 -20.05
N LEU A 268 24.72 17.71 -19.55
CA LEU A 268 24.85 19.12 -19.97
C LEU A 268 26.22 19.69 -19.61
N TRP A 269 26.86 19.22 -18.54
CA TRP A 269 28.21 19.66 -18.15
C TRP A 269 29.30 19.20 -19.12
N GLU A 270 29.12 18.03 -19.74
CA GLU A 270 30.12 17.43 -20.63
C GLU A 270 29.87 17.76 -22.10
N GLN A 271 28.62 17.68 -22.55
CA GLN A 271 28.27 17.75 -23.97
C GLN A 271 27.86 19.17 -24.40
N GLU A 272 27.19 19.92 -23.53
CA GLU A 272 26.62 21.23 -23.86
C GLU A 272 26.86 22.28 -22.76
N PRO A 273 28.11 22.50 -22.29
CA PRO A 273 28.41 23.32 -21.11
C PRO A 273 27.99 24.78 -21.24
N HIS A 274 27.76 25.26 -22.46
CA HIS A 274 27.24 26.60 -22.73
C HIS A 274 25.75 26.78 -22.36
N LYS A 275 25.00 25.67 -22.20
CA LYS A 275 23.61 25.67 -21.73
C LYS A 275 23.50 25.72 -20.21
N VAL A 276 24.59 25.44 -19.50
CA VAL A 276 24.65 25.49 -18.03
C VAL A 276 24.87 26.94 -17.57
N PRO A 277 23.97 27.52 -16.75
CA PRO A 277 24.17 28.86 -16.22
C PRO A 277 25.44 28.97 -15.37
N SER A 278 26.14 30.11 -15.43
CA SER A 278 27.25 30.35 -14.50
C SER A 278 26.75 30.45 -13.06
N CYS A 279 27.59 30.15 -12.06
CA CYS A 279 27.17 30.13 -10.66
C CYS A 279 26.45 31.42 -10.22
N VAL A 280 26.86 32.57 -10.80
CA VAL A 280 26.33 33.89 -10.45
C VAL A 280 25.02 34.26 -11.15
N GLU A 281 24.63 33.50 -12.18
CA GLU A 281 23.34 33.62 -12.87
C GLU A 281 22.23 32.97 -12.03
N CYS A 282 22.57 31.94 -11.25
CA CYS A 282 21.68 31.32 -10.26
C CYS A 282 21.84 31.90 -8.84
N HIS A 283 23.02 32.43 -8.49
CA HIS A 283 23.34 32.97 -7.15
C HIS A 283 23.95 34.37 -7.20
N GLN A 284 23.23 35.40 -6.76
CA GLN A 284 23.74 36.78 -6.80
C GLN A 284 24.95 36.99 -5.85
N SER A 285 26.13 37.31 -6.40
CA SER A 285 27.45 37.25 -5.72
C SER A 285 27.58 38.07 -4.42
N HIS A 286 26.86 39.19 -4.31
CA HIS A 286 26.84 40.02 -3.09
C HIS A 286 25.52 39.97 -2.34
N LYS A 287 24.51 39.22 -2.81
CA LYS A 287 23.18 39.10 -2.18
C LYS A 287 22.77 37.64 -2.00
N ILE A 288 23.71 36.72 -1.74
CA ILE A 288 23.42 35.29 -1.58
C ILE A 288 22.55 35.08 -0.34
N ARG A 289 21.23 35.26 -0.50
CA ARG A 289 20.21 35.04 0.52
C ARG A 289 19.77 33.59 0.43
N ARG A 290 19.49 32.96 1.57
CA ARG A 290 18.87 31.62 1.61
C ARG A 290 17.45 31.58 0.98
N ARG A 291 16.84 32.74 0.69
CA ARG A 291 15.52 32.87 0.04
C ARG A 291 15.47 34.16 -0.81
N SER A 292 15.19 34.03 -2.10
CA SER A 292 14.88 35.17 -2.99
C SER A 292 13.43 35.59 -2.79
N ALA A 293 13.24 36.87 -2.49
CA ALA A 293 12.00 37.60 -2.75
C ALA A 293 12.44 39.01 -3.11
N THR A 294 11.85 39.57 -4.18
CA THR A 294 11.78 41.00 -4.55
C THR A 294 12.65 41.57 -5.69
N THR A 295 13.48 40.81 -6.44
CA THR A 295 14.16 41.39 -7.63
C THR A 295 14.04 40.64 -8.97
N GLU A 296 13.40 39.47 -9.04
CA GLU A 296 13.09 38.78 -10.31
C GLU A 296 12.20 39.61 -11.26
N GLY A 297 11.36 40.50 -10.69
CA GLY A 297 10.44 41.37 -11.44
C GLY A 297 11.09 42.39 -12.37
N ALA A 298 12.43 42.58 -12.35
CA ALA A 298 13.13 43.42 -13.33
C ALA A 298 13.50 42.67 -14.62
N ALA A 299 13.74 41.35 -14.55
CA ALA A 299 14.09 40.53 -15.72
C ALA A 299 12.83 40.09 -16.49
N ASN A 300 11.78 39.66 -15.78
CA ASN A 300 10.53 39.19 -16.39
C ASN A 300 9.76 40.32 -17.09
N ARG A 301 9.82 41.54 -16.56
CA ARG A 301 9.11 42.72 -17.10
C ARG A 301 9.47 43.01 -18.55
N ASN A 302 10.72 42.76 -18.95
CA ASN A 302 11.15 42.96 -20.34
C ASN A 302 10.50 41.94 -21.28
N CYS A 303 10.41 40.67 -20.87
CA CYS A 303 9.74 39.62 -21.63
C CYS A 303 8.22 39.88 -21.70
N LEU A 304 7.60 40.21 -20.57
CA LEU A 304 6.16 40.46 -20.44
C LEU A 304 5.70 41.74 -21.15
N SER A 305 6.60 42.69 -21.45
CA SER A 305 6.27 43.86 -22.29
C SER A 305 5.69 43.47 -23.66
N CYS A 306 6.06 42.30 -24.16
CA CYS A 306 5.52 41.72 -25.38
C CYS A 306 4.62 40.52 -25.05
N HIS A 307 5.09 39.57 -24.25
CA HIS A 307 4.38 38.32 -23.96
C HIS A 307 3.14 38.49 -23.08
N GLY A 308 2.98 39.62 -22.38
CA GLY A 308 1.76 39.94 -21.64
C GLY A 308 0.61 40.47 -22.53
N LYS A 309 0.77 40.48 -23.86
CA LYS A 309 -0.26 40.93 -24.81
C LYS A 309 -1.08 39.77 -25.35
N PRO A 310 -2.41 39.71 -25.13
CA PRO A 310 -3.27 38.60 -25.55
C PRO A 310 -3.24 38.29 -27.06
N GLU A 311 -2.99 39.31 -27.88
CA GLU A 311 -2.94 39.24 -29.34
C GLU A 311 -1.59 38.75 -29.89
N LEU A 312 -0.57 38.58 -29.04
CA LEU A 312 0.75 38.16 -29.50
C LEU A 312 0.69 36.69 -29.96
N ALA A 313 0.96 36.47 -31.25
CA ALA A 313 1.02 35.15 -31.84
C ALA A 313 2.18 35.05 -32.85
N MET A 314 2.63 33.82 -33.11
CA MET A 314 3.53 33.50 -34.20
C MET A 314 2.94 32.43 -35.10
N VAL A 315 3.35 32.40 -36.37
CA VAL A 315 3.01 31.31 -37.28
C VAL A 315 4.16 30.31 -37.29
N ARG A 316 3.85 29.05 -37.01
CA ARG A 316 4.80 27.93 -37.07
C ARG A 316 4.09 26.73 -37.68
N ASP A 317 4.72 26.10 -38.67
CA ASP A 317 4.17 24.94 -39.40
C ASP A 317 2.75 25.20 -39.97
N GLY A 318 2.52 26.43 -40.45
CA GLY A 318 1.23 26.85 -41.04
C GLY A 318 0.10 27.09 -40.04
N ARG A 319 0.36 27.02 -38.73
CA ARG A 319 -0.63 27.28 -37.67
C ARG A 319 -0.25 28.52 -36.88
N SER A 320 -1.25 29.33 -36.52
CA SER A 320 -1.08 30.45 -35.59
C SER A 320 -1.01 29.91 -34.16
N ILE A 321 0.04 30.25 -33.44
CA ILE A 321 0.32 29.83 -32.06
C ILE A 321 0.39 31.09 -31.20
N SER A 322 -0.44 31.15 -30.15
CA SER A 322 -0.37 32.24 -29.18
C SER A 322 0.94 32.20 -28.39
N LEU A 323 1.55 33.37 -28.23
CA LEU A 323 2.72 33.60 -27.39
C LEU A 323 2.36 34.38 -26.11
N TYR A 324 1.07 34.58 -25.85
CA TYR A 324 0.57 35.26 -24.67
C TYR A 324 0.87 34.46 -23.39
N ILE A 325 1.26 35.18 -22.35
CA ILE A 325 1.45 34.71 -20.99
C ILE A 325 0.60 35.58 -20.08
N ASP A 326 -0.30 34.94 -19.34
CA ASP A 326 -1.04 35.57 -18.25
C ASP A 326 -0.10 35.73 -17.04
N GLU A 327 0.26 36.98 -16.75
CA GLU A 327 1.19 37.34 -15.68
C GLU A 327 0.64 36.93 -14.31
N GLU A 328 -0.65 37.14 -14.05
CA GLU A 328 -1.27 36.78 -12.76
C GLU A 328 -1.29 35.26 -12.57
N ALA A 329 -1.60 34.50 -13.63
CA ALA A 329 -1.59 33.04 -13.57
C ALA A 329 -0.18 32.47 -13.42
N TYR A 330 0.83 33.11 -14.02
CA TYR A 330 2.24 32.74 -13.86
C TYR A 330 2.75 33.02 -12.44
N GLU A 331 2.37 34.15 -11.83
CA GLU A 331 2.71 34.50 -10.44
C GLU A 331 2.13 33.50 -9.42
N LEU A 332 1.06 32.76 -9.79
CA LEU A 332 0.48 31.68 -8.99
C LEU A 332 1.11 30.30 -9.27
N SER A 333 2.05 30.21 -10.20
CA SER A 333 2.75 28.96 -10.53
C SER A 333 3.85 28.63 -9.49
N MET A 334 4.32 27.38 -9.51
CA MET A 334 5.50 26.96 -8.72
C MET A 334 6.79 27.62 -9.21
N HIS A 335 6.79 28.15 -10.42
CA HIS A 335 7.94 28.82 -11.05
C HIS A 335 7.84 30.35 -10.98
N ASN A 336 6.95 30.92 -10.14
CA ASN A 336 6.78 32.37 -10.01
C ASN A 336 8.05 33.13 -9.59
N ARG A 337 9.05 32.42 -9.04
CA ARG A 337 10.37 32.95 -8.68
C ARG A 337 11.48 32.56 -9.66
N THR A 338 11.12 32.04 -10.84
CA THR A 338 12.08 31.58 -11.85
C THR A 338 12.00 32.47 -13.06
N ALA A 339 12.97 33.36 -13.26
CA ALA A 339 12.93 34.31 -14.36
C ALA A 339 12.82 33.64 -15.73
N CYS A 340 12.14 34.25 -16.70
CA CYS A 340 11.86 33.65 -18.02
C CYS A 340 13.14 33.13 -18.71
N ALA A 341 14.26 33.87 -18.59
CA ALA A 341 15.55 33.50 -19.16
C ALA A 341 16.24 32.30 -18.49
N GLN A 342 15.79 31.88 -17.29
CA GLN A 342 16.31 30.68 -16.63
C GLN A 342 15.72 29.40 -17.25
N CYS A 343 14.50 29.45 -17.80
CA CYS A 343 13.93 28.36 -18.58
C CYS A 343 14.26 28.50 -20.08
N HIS A 344 14.26 29.73 -20.59
CA HIS A 344 14.66 30.06 -21.95
C HIS A 344 16.16 30.43 -22.00
N THR A 345 17.02 29.45 -21.72
CA THR A 345 18.47 29.64 -21.56
C THR A 345 19.19 30.15 -22.81
N GLU A 346 18.57 30.03 -23.99
CA GLU A 346 19.11 30.53 -25.26
C GLU A 346 18.90 32.05 -25.44
N VAL A 347 18.23 32.76 -24.53
CA VAL A 347 18.03 34.22 -24.60
C VAL A 347 19.36 34.97 -24.50
N ASN A 348 19.61 35.86 -25.46
CA ASN A 348 20.81 36.70 -25.48
C ASN A 348 20.46 38.20 -25.41
N PRO A 349 20.66 38.88 -24.26
CA PRO A 349 20.40 40.31 -24.11
C PRO A 349 21.15 41.22 -25.09
N GLY A 350 22.27 40.76 -25.66
CA GLY A 350 23.08 41.51 -26.62
C GLY A 350 22.67 41.34 -28.09
N HIS A 351 21.60 40.59 -28.38
CA HIS A 351 21.16 40.36 -29.76
C HIS A 351 20.56 41.66 -30.37
N PRO A 352 20.94 42.04 -31.61
CA PRO A 352 20.65 43.37 -32.17
C PRO A 352 19.16 43.66 -32.43
N GLU A 353 18.32 42.65 -32.63
CA GLU A 353 16.87 42.85 -32.84
C GLU A 353 16.06 42.71 -31.55
N ARG A 354 16.06 41.50 -30.95
CA ARG A 354 15.37 41.20 -29.69
C ARG A 354 16.08 40.07 -28.94
N PRO A 355 16.10 40.09 -27.60
CA PRO A 355 16.82 39.08 -26.81
C PRO A 355 16.38 37.62 -27.02
N CYS A 356 15.13 37.40 -27.39
CA CYS A 356 14.56 36.06 -27.59
C CYS A 356 14.70 35.51 -29.02
N ALA A 357 15.31 36.25 -29.96
CA ALA A 357 15.49 35.80 -31.35
C ALA A 357 16.43 34.58 -31.47
N THR A 358 17.24 34.35 -30.46
CA THR A 358 18.21 33.25 -30.38
C THR A 358 17.60 31.94 -29.88
N ILE A 359 16.32 31.93 -29.46
CA ILE A 359 15.64 30.72 -29.01
C ILE A 359 15.26 29.87 -30.23
N THR A 360 15.86 28.69 -30.32
CA THR A 360 15.66 27.68 -31.35
C THR A 360 15.14 26.36 -30.79
N SER A 361 15.46 26.06 -29.53
CA SER A 361 15.10 24.82 -28.85
C SER A 361 13.85 24.98 -27.96
N ARG A 362 13.19 23.86 -27.63
CA ARG A 362 12.19 23.83 -26.56
C ARG A 362 12.87 23.97 -25.20
N VAL A 363 12.12 24.44 -24.21
CA VAL A 363 12.57 24.46 -22.81
C VAL A 363 12.91 23.04 -22.36
N ASP A 364 14.11 22.87 -21.82
CA ASP A 364 14.58 21.63 -21.23
C ASP A 364 14.38 21.69 -19.71
N CYS A 365 13.41 20.92 -19.22
CA CYS A 365 13.13 20.83 -17.79
C CYS A 365 14.27 20.17 -17.01
N GLY A 366 15.14 19.37 -17.66
CA GLY A 366 16.26 18.64 -17.06
C GLY A 366 17.36 19.55 -16.51
N ILE A 367 17.35 20.82 -16.92
CA ILE A 367 18.21 21.87 -16.35
C ILE A 367 17.97 22.05 -14.84
N CYS A 368 16.74 21.83 -14.37
CA CYS A 368 16.37 21.96 -12.94
C CYS A 368 15.73 20.69 -12.34
N HIS A 369 15.18 19.81 -13.18
CA HIS A 369 14.43 18.61 -12.81
C HIS A 369 15.06 17.34 -13.39
N ALA A 370 16.39 17.24 -13.31
CA ALA A 370 17.16 16.15 -13.93
C ALA A 370 16.63 14.75 -13.55
N GLU A 371 16.32 14.52 -12.27
CA GLU A 371 15.79 13.23 -11.80
C GLU A 371 14.40 12.92 -12.38
N GLN A 372 13.48 13.89 -12.38
CA GLN A 372 12.12 13.66 -12.87
C GLN A 372 12.07 13.49 -14.39
N VAL A 373 12.92 14.20 -15.12
CA VAL A 373 13.09 14.00 -16.57
C VAL A 373 13.64 12.62 -16.85
N HIS A 374 14.68 12.20 -16.12
CA HIS A 374 15.25 10.86 -16.26
C HIS A 374 14.23 9.75 -15.95
N ASP A 375 13.48 9.87 -14.86
CA ASP A 375 12.41 8.90 -14.53
C ASP A 375 11.35 8.83 -15.64
N HIS A 376 10.96 9.99 -16.20
CA HIS A 376 10.03 10.05 -17.33
C HIS A 376 10.57 9.34 -18.57
N GLU A 377 11.82 9.59 -18.95
CA GLU A 377 12.49 8.91 -20.06
C GLU A 377 12.48 7.38 -19.87
N LEU A 378 12.75 6.91 -18.65
CA LEU A 378 12.71 5.49 -18.32
C LEU A 378 11.30 4.89 -18.34
N SER A 379 10.26 5.69 -18.12
CA SER A 379 8.87 5.22 -18.11
C SER A 379 8.42 4.72 -19.48
N ARG A 380 7.30 3.98 -19.51
CA ARG A 380 6.70 3.55 -20.78
C ARG A 380 6.25 4.75 -21.64
N HIS A 381 5.87 5.87 -21.02
CA HIS A 381 5.54 7.09 -21.75
C HIS A 381 6.79 7.73 -22.39
N GLY A 382 7.90 7.81 -21.67
CA GLY A 382 9.16 8.33 -22.21
C GLY A 382 9.72 7.48 -23.35
N GLN A 383 9.76 6.16 -23.16
CA GLN A 383 10.22 5.21 -24.19
C GLN A 383 9.44 5.37 -25.49
N LEU A 384 8.11 5.39 -25.44
CA LEU A 384 7.28 5.54 -26.64
C LEU A 384 7.37 6.96 -27.25
N ALA A 385 7.57 7.99 -26.43
CA ALA A 385 7.80 9.35 -26.93
C ALA A 385 9.13 9.46 -27.68
N GLU A 386 10.18 8.78 -27.21
CA GLU A 386 11.48 8.69 -27.89
C GLU A 386 11.37 7.91 -29.22
N GLU A 387 10.53 6.88 -29.27
CA GLU A 387 10.18 6.15 -30.51
C GLU A 387 9.37 7.01 -31.51
N GLY A 388 8.94 8.21 -31.12
CA GLY A 388 8.24 9.17 -31.99
C GLY A 388 6.71 9.04 -31.98
N ASP A 389 6.12 8.38 -30.98
CA ASP A 389 4.67 8.23 -30.87
C ASP A 389 4.01 9.54 -30.39
N ALA A 390 3.28 10.19 -31.30
CA ALA A 390 2.66 11.49 -31.05
C ALA A 390 1.45 11.46 -30.09
N ASP A 391 0.86 10.28 -29.82
CA ASP A 391 -0.31 10.14 -28.95
C ASP A 391 0.06 9.92 -27.48
N VAL A 392 1.35 9.86 -27.15
CA VAL A 392 1.85 9.56 -25.81
C VAL A 392 2.06 10.84 -25.01
N PRO A 393 1.67 10.88 -23.72
CA PRO A 393 1.85 12.07 -22.91
C PRO A 393 3.33 12.37 -22.65
N VAL A 394 3.67 13.65 -22.75
CA VAL A 394 4.96 14.24 -22.33
C VAL A 394 4.76 15.15 -21.12
N CYS A 395 5.82 15.73 -20.54
CA CYS A 395 5.73 16.59 -19.35
C CYS A 395 4.62 17.65 -19.45
N LEU A 396 4.51 18.35 -20.58
CA LEU A 396 3.52 19.41 -20.81
C LEU A 396 2.09 18.91 -21.09
N THR A 397 1.88 17.59 -21.15
CA THR A 397 0.55 16.97 -21.20
C THR A 397 -0.08 16.91 -19.82
N CYS A 398 0.76 16.69 -18.80
CA CYS A 398 0.36 16.59 -17.39
C CYS A 398 0.57 17.91 -16.63
N HIS A 399 1.60 18.68 -16.98
CA HIS A 399 1.95 19.96 -16.40
C HIS A 399 1.62 21.12 -17.36
N SER A 400 1.26 22.28 -16.83
CA SER A 400 1.17 23.52 -17.62
C SER A 400 2.57 24.06 -17.92
N ALA A 401 2.78 24.76 -19.04
CA ALA A 401 4.07 25.34 -19.41
C ALA A 401 4.45 26.58 -18.55
N HIS A 402 3.51 27.50 -18.32
CA HIS A 402 3.75 28.76 -17.58
C HIS A 402 2.89 28.89 -16.32
N THR A 403 1.92 28.00 -16.11
CA THR A 403 0.99 28.07 -14.97
C THR A 403 1.00 26.76 -14.16
N THR A 404 2.15 26.07 -14.13
CA THR A 404 2.31 24.81 -13.40
C THR A 404 2.06 25.02 -11.91
N GLN A 405 1.05 24.36 -11.35
CA GLN A 405 0.79 24.38 -9.92
C GLN A 405 1.37 23.16 -9.22
N GLY A 406 1.64 23.28 -7.92
CA GLY A 406 2.15 22.18 -7.10
C GLY A 406 1.07 21.12 -6.87
N HIS A 407 1.50 19.88 -6.70
CA HIS A 407 0.60 18.74 -6.43
C HIS A 407 -0.18 18.83 -5.11
N GLN A 408 0.09 19.84 -4.28
CA GLN A 408 -0.61 20.11 -3.02
C GLN A 408 -1.83 21.02 -3.21
N PHE A 409 -1.94 21.71 -4.35
CA PHE A 409 -3.03 22.64 -4.62
C PHE A 409 -4.22 21.91 -5.25
N PRO A 410 -5.45 21.99 -4.71
CA PRO A 410 -6.61 21.28 -5.23
C PRO A 410 -6.98 21.59 -6.70
N THR A 411 -6.54 22.74 -7.21
CA THR A 411 -6.73 23.17 -8.60
C THR A 411 -5.71 22.54 -9.57
N SER A 412 -4.63 21.95 -9.06
CA SER A 412 -3.60 21.33 -9.89
C SER A 412 -4.12 20.02 -10.51
N PRO A 413 -3.86 19.76 -11.81
CA PRO A 413 -4.15 18.46 -12.42
C PRO A 413 -3.45 17.28 -11.72
N THR A 414 -2.31 17.53 -11.07
CA THR A 414 -1.52 16.52 -10.35
C THR A 414 -1.85 16.42 -8.86
N PHE A 415 -2.84 17.17 -8.38
CA PHE A 415 -3.39 16.95 -7.05
C PHE A 415 -4.01 15.56 -6.96
N VAL A 416 -3.75 14.82 -5.89
CA VAL A 416 -4.10 13.40 -5.76
C VAL A 416 -5.54 13.06 -6.16
N ARG A 417 -6.52 13.91 -5.78
CA ARG A 417 -7.94 13.73 -6.15
C ARG A 417 -8.20 13.86 -7.66
N ASN A 418 -7.39 14.64 -8.37
CA ASN A 418 -7.53 14.94 -9.80
C ASN A 418 -6.75 13.94 -10.68
N VAL A 419 -5.80 13.19 -10.10
CA VAL A 419 -4.97 12.20 -10.81
C VAL A 419 -5.80 11.17 -11.60
N PRO A 420 -6.87 10.55 -11.04
CA PRO A 420 -7.68 9.59 -11.80
C PRO A 420 -8.29 10.20 -13.08
N GLU A 421 -8.70 11.47 -13.04
CA GLU A 421 -9.22 12.16 -14.23
C GLU A 421 -8.09 12.51 -15.20
N LEU A 422 -6.93 12.94 -14.69
CA LEU A 422 -5.75 13.23 -15.52
C LEU A 422 -5.30 12.01 -16.32
N CYS A 423 -5.09 10.87 -15.65
CA CYS A 423 -4.73 9.61 -16.30
C CYS A 423 -5.88 9.08 -17.18
N GLY A 424 -7.12 9.30 -16.73
CA GLY A 424 -8.34 8.88 -17.43
C GLY A 424 -8.53 9.48 -18.81
N ARG A 425 -7.94 10.65 -19.12
CA ARG A 425 -7.99 11.24 -20.47
C ARG A 425 -7.47 10.29 -21.56
N CYS A 426 -6.54 9.40 -21.20
CA CYS A 426 -5.97 8.42 -22.14
C CYS A 426 -6.33 6.97 -21.78
N HIS A 427 -6.45 6.64 -20.49
CA HIS A 427 -6.64 5.27 -20.00
C HIS A 427 -8.09 4.83 -19.81
N ARG A 428 -9.07 5.75 -19.85
CA ARG A 428 -10.50 5.40 -19.80
C ARG A 428 -10.90 4.64 -21.06
N HIS A 429 -11.95 3.84 -20.99
CA HIS A 429 -12.44 3.07 -22.13
C HIS A 429 -12.63 3.95 -23.39
N GLY A 430 -12.09 3.48 -24.52
CA GLY A 430 -12.09 4.21 -25.78
C GLY A 430 -10.97 5.26 -25.96
N GLY A 431 -10.20 5.54 -24.90
CA GLY A 431 -9.00 6.37 -24.95
C GLY A 431 -7.84 5.74 -25.71
N VAL A 432 -6.84 6.55 -26.09
CA VAL A 432 -5.69 6.11 -26.90
C VAL A 432 -4.85 5.03 -26.21
N ALA A 433 -4.67 5.12 -24.88
CA ALA A 433 -3.93 4.12 -24.12
C ALA A 433 -4.78 2.87 -23.88
N ALA A 434 -6.08 3.02 -23.60
CA ALA A 434 -6.99 1.88 -23.39
C ALA A 434 -7.07 0.94 -24.60
N LYS A 435 -6.94 1.47 -25.82
CA LYS A 435 -6.89 0.66 -27.06
C LYS A 435 -5.60 -0.14 -27.23
N ARG A 436 -4.52 0.29 -26.56
CA ARG A 436 -3.18 -0.31 -26.65
C ARG A 436 -2.91 -1.32 -25.53
N ILE A 437 -3.66 -1.25 -24.44
CA ILE A 437 -3.51 -2.12 -23.27
C ILE A 437 -4.51 -3.28 -23.38
N ASP A 438 -4.00 -4.51 -23.50
CA ASP A 438 -4.82 -5.71 -23.45
C ASP A 438 -5.19 -6.01 -21.99
N SER A 439 -6.32 -5.45 -21.54
CA SER A 439 -6.85 -5.65 -20.20
C SER A 439 -8.13 -6.49 -20.25
N GLU A 440 -8.23 -7.48 -19.37
CA GLU A 440 -9.49 -8.23 -19.14
C GLU A 440 -10.62 -7.32 -18.61
N MET A 441 -10.28 -6.12 -18.10
CA MET A 441 -11.24 -5.09 -17.67
C MET A 441 -11.39 -4.00 -18.74
N PRO A 442 -12.59 -3.84 -19.34
CA PRO A 442 -12.80 -2.87 -20.42
C PRO A 442 -12.54 -1.41 -20.03
N ASP A 443 -12.80 -1.03 -18.76
CA ASP A 443 -12.51 0.31 -18.25
C ASP A 443 -11.81 0.25 -16.89
N ILE A 444 -10.47 0.38 -16.93
CA ILE A 444 -9.63 0.32 -15.72
C ILE A 444 -9.87 1.51 -14.80
N VAL A 445 -10.20 2.68 -15.36
CA VAL A 445 -10.42 3.92 -14.61
C VAL A 445 -11.72 3.82 -13.84
N GLU A 446 -12.79 3.39 -14.49
CA GLU A 446 -14.08 3.17 -13.83
C GLU A 446 -13.95 2.10 -12.74
N SER A 447 -13.23 1.01 -13.01
CA SER A 447 -13.01 -0.05 -12.01
C SER A 447 -12.33 0.51 -10.76
N TYR A 448 -11.27 1.32 -10.92
CA TYR A 448 -10.60 1.99 -9.82
C TYR A 448 -11.53 2.95 -9.08
N ILE A 449 -12.34 3.76 -9.79
CA ILE A 449 -13.31 4.69 -9.18
C ILE A 449 -14.27 3.93 -8.24
N GLN A 450 -14.73 2.75 -8.66
CA GLN A 450 -15.65 1.91 -7.86
C GLN A 450 -14.95 1.14 -6.71
N SER A 451 -13.62 1.07 -6.72
CA SER A 451 -12.84 0.42 -5.67
C SER A 451 -12.93 1.16 -4.32
N ALA A 452 -12.44 0.52 -3.26
CA ALA A 452 -12.34 1.12 -1.94
C ALA A 452 -11.44 2.36 -1.94
N HIS A 453 -10.34 2.33 -2.70
CA HIS A 453 -9.43 3.48 -2.84
C HIS A 453 -10.09 4.62 -3.63
N GLY A 454 -10.72 4.32 -4.77
CA GLY A 454 -11.40 5.33 -5.60
C GLY A 454 -12.55 6.01 -4.87
N ARG A 455 -13.42 5.24 -4.20
CA ARG A 455 -14.51 5.81 -3.38
C ARG A 455 -13.98 6.57 -2.16
N GLY A 456 -12.92 6.07 -1.52
CA GLY A 456 -12.23 6.79 -0.45
C GLY A 456 -11.71 8.16 -0.92
N LEU A 457 -11.07 8.21 -2.09
CA LEU A 457 -10.49 9.42 -2.65
C LEU A 457 -11.55 10.40 -3.18
N LEU A 458 -12.51 9.91 -3.98
CA LEU A 458 -13.42 10.75 -4.76
C LEU A 458 -14.74 11.07 -4.04
N GLU A 459 -15.33 10.09 -3.33
CA GLU A 459 -16.60 10.27 -2.61
C GLU A 459 -16.36 10.76 -1.19
N SER A 460 -15.39 10.17 -0.49
CA SER A 460 -15.11 10.52 0.92
C SER A 460 -14.09 11.64 1.07
N GLY A 461 -13.43 12.06 -0.02
CA GLY A 461 -12.46 13.16 -0.02
C GLY A 461 -11.15 12.87 0.73
N LEU A 462 -10.85 11.58 1.01
CA LEU A 462 -9.67 11.17 1.76
C LEU A 462 -8.45 11.18 0.84
N VAL A 463 -7.72 12.29 0.84
CA VAL A 463 -6.48 12.51 0.05
C VAL A 463 -5.33 11.54 0.39
N VAL A 464 -5.46 10.77 1.48
CA VAL A 464 -4.54 9.70 1.87
C VAL A 464 -4.88 8.35 1.20
N SER A 465 -6.00 8.27 0.49
CA SER A 465 -6.38 7.07 -0.27
C SER A 465 -5.49 6.95 -1.51
N ALA A 466 -4.98 5.75 -1.77
CA ALA A 466 -4.09 5.51 -2.90
C ALA A 466 -4.75 5.89 -4.24
N SER A 467 -3.99 6.61 -5.07
CA SER A 467 -4.29 7.00 -6.44
C SER A 467 -3.45 6.21 -7.43
N CYS A 468 -3.63 6.46 -8.74
CA CYS A 468 -2.88 5.77 -9.79
C CYS A 468 -1.35 5.89 -9.60
N ILE A 469 -0.88 7.06 -9.16
CA ILE A 469 0.57 7.34 -9.02
C ILE A 469 1.17 6.72 -7.76
N ASP A 470 0.37 6.35 -6.76
CA ASP A 470 0.88 5.69 -5.57
C ASP A 470 1.27 4.23 -5.86
N CYS A 471 0.60 3.62 -6.86
CA CYS A 471 0.94 2.28 -7.33
C CYS A 471 1.89 2.32 -8.54
N HIS A 472 1.63 3.15 -9.55
CA HIS A 472 2.39 3.16 -10.81
C HIS A 472 3.56 4.16 -10.84
N THR A 473 3.74 4.97 -9.80
CA THR A 473 4.63 6.15 -9.76
C THR A 473 4.21 7.26 -10.74
N ALA A 474 4.53 8.51 -10.43
CA ALA A 474 4.11 9.66 -11.25
C ALA A 474 4.91 9.82 -12.55
N HIS A 475 6.22 9.60 -12.50
CA HIS A 475 7.12 9.80 -13.63
C HIS A 475 7.75 8.51 -14.14
N ARG A 476 7.67 7.37 -13.45
CA ARG A 476 8.33 6.12 -13.84
C ARG A 476 7.34 4.97 -14.08
N ALA A 477 6.18 5.29 -14.67
CA ALA A 477 5.14 4.30 -14.93
C ALA A 477 5.62 3.24 -15.93
N LEU A 478 5.89 2.04 -15.42
CA LEU A 478 6.38 0.87 -16.16
C LEU A 478 5.33 -0.24 -16.19
N ALA A 479 5.39 -1.10 -17.20
CA ALA A 479 4.52 -2.27 -17.30
C ALA A 479 4.79 -3.26 -16.14
N ALA A 480 3.76 -3.99 -15.69
CA ALA A 480 3.89 -4.93 -14.57
C ALA A 480 4.86 -6.10 -14.84
N THR A 481 5.18 -6.37 -16.11
CA THR A 481 6.19 -7.37 -16.51
C THR A 481 7.63 -6.87 -16.38
N ASP A 482 7.84 -5.56 -16.26
CA ASP A 482 9.18 -4.98 -16.09
C ASP A 482 9.65 -5.20 -14.65
N ALA A 483 10.87 -5.72 -14.48
CA ALA A 483 11.44 -5.99 -13.17
C ALA A 483 11.61 -4.73 -12.31
N ASN A 484 11.77 -3.55 -12.91
CA ASN A 484 11.91 -2.28 -12.18
C ASN A 484 10.56 -1.59 -11.89
N SER A 485 9.44 -2.19 -12.31
CA SER A 485 8.12 -1.61 -12.06
C SER A 485 7.74 -1.76 -10.59
N SER A 486 7.14 -0.71 -10.01
CA SER A 486 6.53 -0.77 -8.67
C SER A 486 5.33 -1.73 -8.62
N VAL A 487 4.66 -1.94 -9.74
CA VAL A 487 3.57 -2.92 -9.85
C VAL A 487 4.04 -4.29 -10.35
N ASN A 488 5.35 -4.52 -10.40
CA ASN A 488 5.88 -5.86 -10.65
C ASN A 488 5.50 -6.79 -9.49
N ARG A 489 5.19 -8.04 -9.80
CA ARG A 489 4.81 -9.07 -8.81
C ARG A 489 5.78 -9.17 -7.63
N GLU A 490 7.09 -9.04 -7.88
CA GLU A 490 8.13 -9.12 -6.85
C GLU A 490 8.13 -7.89 -5.91
N HIS A 491 7.61 -6.75 -6.39
CA HIS A 491 7.55 -5.48 -5.66
C HIS A 491 6.17 -5.15 -5.10
N LEU A 492 5.11 -5.86 -5.53
CA LEU A 492 3.72 -5.56 -5.12
C LEU A 492 3.53 -5.49 -3.59
N ALA A 493 4.20 -6.36 -2.83
CA ALA A 493 4.11 -6.35 -1.38
C ALA A 493 4.67 -5.04 -0.79
N ASP A 494 5.79 -4.55 -1.31
CA ASP A 494 6.41 -3.30 -0.86
C ASP A 494 5.60 -2.08 -1.32
N THR A 495 5.03 -2.12 -2.53
CA THR A 495 4.12 -1.08 -3.06
C THR A 495 2.85 -0.94 -2.22
N CYS A 496 2.18 -2.05 -1.90
CA CYS A 496 1.05 -2.02 -0.98
C CYS A 496 1.50 -1.63 0.45
N GLY A 497 2.69 -2.08 0.85
CA GLY A 497 3.31 -1.83 2.16
C GLY A 497 3.62 -0.36 2.45
N ALA A 498 3.80 0.46 1.42
CA ALA A 498 3.97 1.91 1.58
C ALA A 498 2.82 2.56 2.37
N CYS A 499 1.60 2.03 2.26
CA CYS A 499 0.44 2.45 3.06
C CYS A 499 -0.03 1.37 4.04
N HIS A 500 0.14 0.08 3.71
CA HIS A 500 -0.33 -1.06 4.50
C HIS A 500 0.79 -1.80 5.24
N ARG A 501 1.75 -1.05 5.80
CA ARG A 501 2.97 -1.61 6.40
C ARG A 501 2.73 -2.76 7.38
N GLY A 502 1.75 -2.61 8.28
CA GLY A 502 1.42 -3.66 9.25
C GLY A 502 0.92 -4.96 8.60
N ILE A 503 0.20 -4.86 7.48
CA ILE A 503 -0.29 -6.04 6.73
C ILE A 503 0.85 -6.67 5.93
N GLU A 504 1.73 -5.87 5.35
CA GLU A 504 2.95 -6.36 4.68
C GLU A 504 3.82 -7.16 5.66
N ASP A 505 4.08 -6.60 6.84
CA ASP A 505 4.86 -7.25 7.90
C ASP A 505 4.20 -8.58 8.33
N GLU A 506 2.86 -8.60 8.46
CA GLU A 506 2.11 -9.82 8.77
C GLU A 506 2.20 -10.86 7.63
N PHE A 507 2.02 -10.44 6.39
CA PHE A 507 2.08 -11.32 5.21
C PHE A 507 3.46 -11.94 5.01
N LYS A 508 4.53 -11.19 5.31
CA LYS A 508 5.92 -11.66 5.30
C LYS A 508 6.19 -12.76 6.34
N THR A 509 5.31 -13.00 7.31
CA THR A 509 5.39 -14.16 8.23
C THR A 509 4.71 -15.41 7.69
N SER A 510 3.88 -15.29 6.65
CA SER A 510 3.06 -16.39 6.16
C SER A 510 3.83 -17.42 5.32
N VAL A 511 3.26 -18.60 5.14
CA VAL A 511 3.75 -19.62 4.19
C VAL A 511 3.61 -19.21 2.73
N HIS A 512 2.85 -18.15 2.45
CA HIS A 512 2.71 -17.60 1.09
C HIS A 512 3.82 -16.61 0.74
N TRP A 513 4.65 -16.21 1.70
CA TRP A 513 5.81 -15.38 1.43
C TRP A 513 6.96 -16.23 0.85
N PRO A 514 7.53 -15.88 -0.32
CA PRO A 514 8.63 -16.62 -0.93
C PRO A 514 9.84 -16.83 -0.03
N GLY A 515 10.14 -15.90 0.88
CA GLY A 515 11.26 -16.03 1.81
C GLY A 515 11.11 -17.12 2.88
N ASN A 516 9.89 -17.65 3.09
CA ASN A 516 9.60 -18.60 4.17
C ASN A 516 9.48 -20.06 3.72
N VAL A 517 9.42 -20.32 2.41
CA VAL A 517 9.18 -21.67 1.87
C VAL A 517 10.05 -21.95 0.66
N VAL A 518 10.58 -23.17 0.57
CA VAL A 518 11.28 -23.65 -0.63
C VAL A 518 10.29 -24.41 -1.50
N THR A 519 9.87 -23.84 -2.62
CA THR A 519 8.90 -24.45 -3.54
C THR A 519 9.16 -24.04 -4.98
N THR A 520 8.83 -24.93 -5.92
CA THR A 520 8.80 -24.64 -7.35
C THR A 520 7.44 -24.10 -7.81
N LYS A 521 6.43 -24.12 -6.94
CA LYS A 521 5.08 -23.62 -7.25
C LYS A 521 5.04 -22.10 -7.12
N ARG A 522 4.26 -21.46 -8.00
CA ARG A 522 3.97 -20.02 -7.91
C ARG A 522 3.19 -19.72 -6.63
N LEU A 523 3.77 -18.90 -5.75
CA LEU A 523 3.12 -18.43 -4.52
C LEU A 523 2.27 -17.19 -4.79
N PRO A 524 1.13 -17.00 -4.10
CA PRO A 524 0.27 -15.84 -4.33
C PRO A 524 0.91 -14.53 -3.83
N SER A 525 0.64 -13.43 -4.51
CA SER A 525 0.91 -12.05 -4.06
C SER A 525 -0.38 -11.37 -3.61
N CYS A 526 -0.29 -10.11 -3.15
CA CYS A 526 -1.46 -9.33 -2.73
C CYS A 526 -2.55 -9.28 -3.81
N GLU A 527 -2.17 -9.19 -5.09
CA GLU A 527 -3.10 -9.09 -6.22
C GLU A 527 -3.87 -10.38 -6.49
N ASP A 528 -3.28 -11.54 -6.20
CA ASP A 528 -3.95 -12.84 -6.39
C ASP A 528 -5.11 -13.05 -5.40
N CYS A 529 -5.07 -12.36 -4.24
CA CYS A 529 -6.12 -12.39 -3.22
C CYS A 529 -7.04 -11.17 -3.29
N HIS A 530 -6.50 -10.00 -3.68
CA HIS A 530 -7.23 -8.74 -3.79
C HIS A 530 -6.89 -8.05 -5.11
N SER A 531 -7.84 -7.93 -6.03
CA SER A 531 -7.58 -7.16 -7.25
C SER A 531 -7.37 -5.68 -6.94
N SER A 532 -6.21 -5.12 -7.29
CA SER A 532 -5.80 -3.75 -6.98
C SER A 532 -6.77 -2.69 -7.51
N HIS A 533 -7.33 -2.89 -8.72
CA HIS A 533 -8.26 -1.96 -9.34
C HIS A 533 -9.72 -2.19 -8.95
N THR A 534 -10.09 -3.35 -8.39
CA THR A 534 -11.47 -3.61 -7.92
C THR A 534 -11.55 -3.92 -6.42
N ILE A 535 -10.55 -3.50 -5.65
CA ILE A 535 -10.45 -3.83 -4.23
C ILE A 535 -11.70 -3.31 -3.51
N SER A 536 -12.35 -4.17 -2.74
CA SER A 536 -13.60 -3.84 -2.05
C SER A 536 -13.39 -3.80 -0.54
N ARG A 537 -14.23 -3.02 0.16
CA ARG A 537 -14.24 -3.00 1.62
C ARG A 537 -14.69 -4.34 2.19
N VAL A 538 -14.09 -4.72 3.33
CA VAL A 538 -14.33 -6.00 4.01
C VAL A 538 -15.72 -6.13 4.64
N ASP A 539 -16.41 -5.00 4.85
CA ASP A 539 -17.77 -4.91 5.40
C ASP A 539 -18.87 -5.09 4.34
N LYS A 540 -18.52 -5.15 3.06
CA LYS A 540 -19.48 -5.36 1.98
C LYS A 540 -20.03 -6.79 2.04
N GLN A 541 -21.36 -6.90 2.03
CA GLN A 541 -22.04 -8.20 1.89
C GLN A 541 -21.51 -8.95 0.67
N GLY A 542 -21.20 -10.23 0.81
CA GLY A 542 -20.57 -11.01 -0.26
C GLY A 542 -19.04 -11.10 -0.19
N PHE A 543 -18.35 -10.16 0.46
CA PHE A 543 -16.88 -10.14 0.52
C PHE A 543 -16.29 -11.43 1.09
N ARG A 544 -16.89 -11.92 2.19
CA ARG A 544 -16.48 -13.17 2.85
C ARG A 544 -16.63 -14.39 1.92
N PHE A 545 -17.49 -14.35 0.90
CA PHE A 545 -17.63 -15.44 -0.08
C PHE A 545 -16.57 -15.32 -1.18
N THR A 546 -16.30 -14.11 -1.66
CA THR A 546 -15.23 -13.85 -2.63
C THR A 546 -13.88 -14.34 -2.09
N MET A 547 -13.57 -14.10 -0.81
CA MET A 547 -12.31 -14.55 -0.20
C MET A 547 -12.14 -16.08 -0.24
N MET A 548 -13.23 -16.84 -0.12
CA MET A 548 -13.17 -18.30 -0.22
C MET A 548 -12.87 -18.78 -1.63
N ASP A 549 -13.43 -18.10 -2.64
CA ASP A 549 -13.11 -18.37 -4.05
C ASP A 549 -11.62 -18.15 -4.32
N GLN A 550 -11.05 -17.06 -3.79
CA GLN A 550 -9.62 -16.75 -3.99
C GLN A 550 -8.70 -17.85 -3.44
N CYS A 551 -8.95 -18.33 -2.22
CA CYS A 551 -8.21 -19.48 -1.69
C CYS A 551 -8.40 -20.73 -2.56
N GLY A 552 -9.63 -20.96 -3.04
CA GLY A 552 -10.01 -22.12 -3.84
C GLY A 552 -9.35 -22.22 -5.20
N ARG A 553 -8.99 -21.09 -5.83
CA ARG A 553 -8.28 -21.06 -7.14
C ARG A 553 -6.91 -21.74 -7.10
N CYS A 554 -6.24 -21.69 -5.96
CA CYS A 554 -4.94 -22.35 -5.75
C CYS A 554 -5.06 -23.65 -4.93
N HIS A 555 -6.07 -23.74 -4.04
CA HIS A 555 -6.31 -24.89 -3.15
C HIS A 555 -7.56 -25.69 -3.54
N GLU A 556 -7.72 -26.00 -4.84
CA GLU A 556 -8.94 -26.62 -5.36
C GLU A 556 -9.36 -27.90 -4.63
N ASP A 557 -8.42 -28.81 -4.36
CA ASP A 557 -8.71 -30.09 -3.71
C ASP A 557 -9.22 -29.91 -2.28
N PHE A 558 -8.61 -28.97 -1.53
CA PHE A 558 -9.02 -28.67 -0.17
C PHE A 558 -10.32 -27.88 -0.11
N ALA A 559 -10.58 -27.02 -1.10
CA ALA A 559 -11.85 -26.32 -1.24
C ALA A 559 -12.99 -27.30 -1.50
N LYS A 560 -12.80 -28.27 -2.43
CA LYS A 560 -13.78 -29.33 -2.71
C LYS A 560 -14.12 -30.13 -1.45
N THR A 561 -13.13 -30.60 -0.70
CA THR A 561 -13.39 -31.36 0.54
C THR A 561 -13.99 -30.51 1.66
N PHE A 562 -13.63 -29.22 1.73
CA PHE A 562 -14.25 -28.29 2.67
C PHE A 562 -15.74 -28.10 2.38
N PHE A 563 -16.13 -27.95 1.11
CA PHE A 563 -17.53 -27.81 0.70
C PHE A 563 -18.38 -29.06 0.99
N GLU A 564 -17.76 -30.21 1.19
CA GLU A 564 -18.46 -31.42 1.65
C GLU A 564 -18.77 -31.42 3.16
N THR A 565 -18.06 -30.59 3.93
CA THR A 565 -18.31 -30.46 5.37
C THR A 565 -19.57 -29.65 5.67
N TYR A 566 -20.00 -29.71 6.93
CA TYR A 566 -21.12 -28.90 7.40
C TYR A 566 -20.88 -27.40 7.18
N HIS A 567 -19.70 -26.88 7.56
CA HIS A 567 -19.37 -25.46 7.36
C HIS A 567 -19.46 -25.05 5.89
N GLY A 568 -18.94 -25.89 4.99
CA GLY A 568 -18.99 -25.66 3.55
C GLY A 568 -20.41 -25.63 2.98
N LYS A 569 -21.24 -26.63 3.31
CA LYS A 569 -22.64 -26.73 2.84
C LYS A 569 -23.49 -25.56 3.30
N VAL A 570 -23.34 -25.16 4.57
CA VAL A 570 -24.05 -24.01 5.14
C VAL A 570 -23.60 -22.71 4.49
N THR A 571 -22.31 -22.59 4.17
CA THR A 571 -21.77 -21.45 3.42
C THR A 571 -22.38 -21.38 2.02
N GLN A 572 -22.51 -22.50 1.29
CA GLN A 572 -23.13 -22.51 -0.05
C GLN A 572 -24.60 -22.05 -0.04
N LEU A 573 -25.32 -22.29 1.06
CA LEU A 573 -26.68 -21.79 1.26
C LEU A 573 -26.75 -20.29 1.60
N GLY A 574 -25.60 -19.60 1.66
CA GLY A 574 -25.51 -18.16 1.86
C GLY A 574 -25.43 -17.69 3.31
N SER A 575 -25.17 -18.60 4.27
CA SER A 575 -24.97 -18.19 5.66
C SER A 575 -23.59 -17.55 5.86
N GLU A 576 -23.57 -16.35 6.45
CA GLU A 576 -22.31 -15.66 6.80
C GLU A 576 -21.71 -16.13 8.13
N GLY A 577 -22.50 -16.79 8.97
CA GLY A 577 -22.12 -17.25 10.32
C GLY A 577 -21.35 -18.57 10.36
N ALA A 578 -21.29 -19.31 9.25
CA ALA A 578 -20.45 -20.49 9.15
C ALA A 578 -18.97 -20.11 9.02
N ALA A 579 -18.10 -20.90 9.66
CA ALA A 579 -16.66 -20.71 9.55
C ALA A 579 -16.19 -20.90 8.09
N LYS A 580 -15.23 -20.06 7.68
CA LYS A 580 -14.61 -20.04 6.36
C LYS A 580 -13.12 -20.33 6.47
N CYS A 581 -12.43 -20.48 5.34
CA CYS A 581 -11.01 -20.83 5.30
C CYS A 581 -10.15 -19.95 6.22
N TYR A 582 -10.32 -18.62 6.16
CA TYR A 582 -9.53 -17.69 6.96
C TYR A 582 -9.93 -17.62 8.44
N ASP A 583 -11.15 -18.00 8.81
CA ASP A 583 -11.55 -18.05 10.24
C ASP A 583 -10.74 -19.13 10.99
N CYS A 584 -10.30 -20.16 10.25
CA CYS A 584 -9.43 -21.22 10.73
C CYS A 584 -7.94 -20.94 10.48
N HIS A 585 -7.56 -20.51 9.27
CA HIS A 585 -6.15 -20.41 8.84
C HIS A 585 -5.49 -19.05 9.11
N GLY A 586 -6.27 -17.99 9.38
CA GLY A 586 -5.79 -16.60 9.34
C GLY A 586 -6.02 -15.94 7.98
N THR A 587 -5.76 -14.64 7.88
CA THR A 587 -5.96 -13.83 6.66
C THR A 587 -4.64 -13.55 5.96
N HIS A 588 -3.75 -12.79 6.63
CA HIS A 588 -2.42 -12.46 6.12
C HIS A 588 -1.30 -13.23 6.84
N ASN A 589 -1.54 -13.72 8.06
CA ASN A 589 -0.62 -14.56 8.85
C ASN A 589 -0.90 -16.07 8.73
N ILE A 590 -0.97 -16.60 7.50
CA ILE A 590 -1.22 -18.04 7.32
C ILE A 590 0.06 -18.82 7.64
N LEU A 591 0.06 -19.52 8.78
CA LEU A 591 1.21 -20.27 9.30
C LEU A 591 1.01 -21.79 9.15
N PRO A 592 2.09 -22.58 9.02
CA PRO A 592 1.98 -24.03 8.89
C PRO A 592 1.53 -24.66 10.21
N THR A 593 0.86 -25.81 10.15
CA THR A 593 0.16 -26.41 11.32
C THR A 593 1.09 -26.93 12.42
N ASP A 594 2.37 -27.11 12.12
CA ASP A 594 3.42 -27.49 13.07
C ASP A 594 4.04 -26.28 13.80
N ASN A 595 3.85 -25.06 13.27
CA ASN A 595 4.26 -23.84 13.94
C ASN A 595 3.37 -23.60 15.19
N PRO A 596 3.95 -23.45 16.39
CA PRO A 596 3.18 -23.20 17.62
C PRO A 596 2.26 -21.97 17.55
N GLU A 597 2.66 -20.94 16.80
CA GLU A 597 1.91 -19.70 16.65
C GLU A 597 0.71 -19.81 15.71
N SER A 598 0.66 -20.84 14.86
CA SER A 598 -0.47 -21.10 13.96
C SER A 598 -1.77 -21.28 14.74
N SER A 599 -2.85 -20.68 14.25
CA SER A 599 -4.22 -20.90 14.77
C SER A 599 -4.64 -22.38 14.73
N LEU A 600 -4.02 -23.18 13.87
CA LEU A 600 -4.30 -24.61 13.71
C LEU A 600 -3.27 -25.52 14.37
N SER A 601 -2.30 -24.92 15.08
CA SER A 601 -1.32 -25.66 15.87
C SER A 601 -1.99 -26.55 16.90
N TYR A 602 -1.26 -27.57 17.35
CA TYR A 602 -1.77 -28.43 18.43
C TYR A 602 -2.23 -27.59 19.63
N TRP A 603 -1.54 -26.51 19.99
CA TRP A 603 -1.89 -25.72 21.18
C TRP A 603 -3.09 -24.79 20.96
N LYS A 604 -3.20 -24.13 19.80
CA LYS A 604 -4.22 -23.09 19.54
C LYS A 604 -5.51 -23.60 18.89
N ARG A 605 -5.53 -24.80 18.32
CA ARG A 605 -6.72 -25.31 17.59
C ARG A 605 -8.02 -25.30 18.41
N VAL A 606 -7.95 -25.60 19.70
CA VAL A 606 -9.12 -25.58 20.59
C VAL A 606 -9.66 -24.16 20.74
N GLU A 607 -8.78 -23.17 20.91
CA GLU A 607 -9.15 -21.75 20.96
C GLU A 607 -9.74 -21.27 19.64
N THR A 608 -9.19 -21.70 18.50
CA THR A 608 -9.71 -21.39 17.17
C THR A 608 -11.13 -21.90 16.99
N CYS A 609 -11.40 -23.16 17.35
CA CYS A 609 -12.77 -23.68 17.39
C CYS A 609 -13.63 -22.92 18.42
N GLY A 610 -13.03 -22.57 19.56
CA GLY A 610 -13.65 -21.85 20.69
C GLY A 610 -14.28 -20.51 20.34
N LYS A 611 -13.81 -19.86 19.27
CA LYS A 611 -14.40 -18.60 18.76
C LYS A 611 -15.88 -18.74 18.39
N CYS A 612 -16.28 -19.92 17.91
CA CYS A 612 -17.66 -20.22 17.51
C CYS A 612 -18.30 -21.35 18.35
N HIS A 613 -17.49 -22.19 19.00
CA HIS A 613 -17.91 -23.32 19.83
C HIS A 613 -17.46 -23.12 21.28
N PRO A 614 -18.25 -22.48 22.15
CA PRO A 614 -17.82 -22.08 23.49
C PRO A 614 -17.38 -23.23 24.41
N LEU A 615 -17.84 -24.46 24.19
CA LEU A 615 -17.45 -25.65 24.93
C LEU A 615 -16.46 -26.52 24.14
N ALA A 616 -15.75 -25.93 23.15
CA ALA A 616 -14.71 -26.63 22.40
C ALA A 616 -13.62 -27.17 23.33
N HIS A 617 -13.25 -28.42 23.10
CA HIS A 617 -12.18 -29.10 23.83
C HIS A 617 -11.35 -29.97 22.86
N ARG A 618 -10.32 -30.65 23.39
CA ARG A 618 -9.31 -31.34 22.56
C ARG A 618 -9.91 -32.38 21.61
N GLN A 619 -10.79 -33.24 22.09
CA GLN A 619 -11.39 -34.30 21.31
C GLN A 619 -12.35 -33.71 20.25
N PHE A 620 -13.11 -32.65 20.60
CA PHE A 620 -13.93 -31.90 19.65
C PHE A 620 -13.09 -31.31 18.50
N ALA A 621 -11.95 -30.69 18.83
CA ALA A 621 -10.99 -30.16 17.86
C ALA A 621 -10.29 -31.27 17.02
N GLY A 622 -10.59 -32.54 17.28
CA GLY A 622 -10.26 -33.67 16.42
C GLY A 622 -11.19 -33.86 15.22
N TYR A 623 -12.21 -33.01 15.06
CA TYR A 623 -13.04 -32.96 13.84
C TYR A 623 -12.19 -32.72 12.60
N LEU A 624 -12.46 -33.48 11.53
CA LEU A 624 -11.67 -33.42 10.31
C LEU A 624 -12.35 -32.52 9.26
N THR A 625 -11.84 -31.30 9.09
CA THR A 625 -12.42 -30.24 8.24
C THR A 625 -12.11 -30.35 6.74
N HIS A 626 -11.10 -31.15 6.36
CA HIS A 626 -10.74 -31.40 4.96
C HIS A 626 -10.71 -32.90 4.62
N ALA A 627 -11.38 -33.73 5.42
CA ALA A 627 -11.38 -35.17 5.19
C ALA A 627 -12.32 -35.55 4.04
N THR A 628 -11.92 -36.60 3.32
CA THR A 628 -12.69 -37.19 2.24
C THR A 628 -12.80 -38.69 2.43
N HIS A 629 -13.93 -39.28 2.02
CA HIS A 629 -14.13 -40.72 2.04
C HIS A 629 -13.45 -41.43 0.83
N HIS A 630 -12.80 -40.69 -0.07
CA HIS A 630 -12.09 -41.28 -1.22
C HIS A 630 -10.66 -41.76 -0.90
N ASP A 631 -10.05 -41.24 0.17
CA ASP A 631 -8.70 -41.61 0.59
C ASP A 631 -8.77 -42.62 1.75
N LYS A 632 -8.69 -43.91 1.39
CA LYS A 632 -8.77 -45.02 2.36
C LYS A 632 -7.56 -45.06 3.30
N ASP A 633 -6.40 -44.59 2.85
CA ASP A 633 -5.15 -44.73 3.60
C ASP A 633 -5.08 -43.65 4.68
N LYS A 634 -5.58 -42.45 4.38
CA LYS A 634 -5.65 -41.33 5.32
C LYS A 634 -6.91 -41.33 6.18
N TYR A 635 -8.06 -41.74 5.64
CA TYR A 635 -9.37 -41.67 6.30
C TYR A 635 -10.15 -43.00 6.24
N PRO A 636 -9.61 -44.11 6.79
CA PRO A 636 -10.18 -45.45 6.64
C PRO A 636 -11.62 -45.54 7.18
N PHE A 637 -11.90 -44.94 8.34
CA PHE A 637 -13.24 -44.98 8.94
C PHE A 637 -14.30 -44.30 8.07
N LEU A 638 -13.97 -43.16 7.45
CA LEU A 638 -14.90 -42.46 6.55
C LEU A 638 -15.13 -43.26 5.28
N PHE A 639 -14.07 -43.84 4.70
CA PHE A 639 -14.16 -44.68 3.51
C PHE A 639 -15.12 -45.87 3.72
N TYR A 640 -14.91 -46.65 4.78
CA TYR A 640 -15.75 -47.83 5.04
C TYR A 640 -17.18 -47.46 5.43
N SER A 641 -17.38 -46.39 6.22
CA SER A 641 -18.74 -45.93 6.55
C SER A 641 -19.51 -45.48 5.31
N PHE A 642 -18.88 -44.73 4.39
CA PHE A 642 -19.53 -44.29 3.15
C PHE A 642 -19.92 -45.47 2.27
N TRP A 643 -19.01 -46.41 2.02
CA TRP A 643 -19.31 -47.57 1.18
C TRP A 643 -20.35 -48.49 1.80
N PHE A 644 -20.32 -48.69 3.13
CA PHE A 644 -21.36 -49.43 3.83
C PHE A 644 -22.75 -48.79 3.62
N MET A 645 -22.87 -47.48 3.84
CA MET A 645 -24.14 -46.77 3.64
C MET A 645 -24.59 -46.77 2.19
N THR A 646 -23.65 -46.63 1.24
CA THR A 646 -23.94 -46.69 -0.19
C THR A 646 -24.45 -48.07 -0.62
N ILE A 647 -23.80 -49.15 -0.17
CA ILE A 647 -24.24 -50.53 -0.44
C ILE A 647 -25.60 -50.78 0.18
N LEU A 648 -25.83 -50.32 1.41
CA LEU A 648 -27.12 -50.43 2.08
C LEU A 648 -28.22 -49.71 1.29
N LEU A 649 -27.95 -48.48 0.83
CA LEU A 649 -28.89 -47.67 0.06
C LEU A 649 -29.22 -48.32 -1.29
N VAL A 650 -28.20 -48.61 -2.10
CA VAL A 650 -28.38 -49.17 -3.45
C VAL A 650 -28.96 -50.58 -3.38
N GLY A 651 -28.51 -51.40 -2.43
CA GLY A 651 -29.02 -52.76 -2.23
C GLY A 651 -30.50 -52.78 -1.83
N THR A 652 -30.88 -51.97 -0.83
CA THR A 652 -32.26 -51.88 -0.35
C THR A 652 -33.18 -51.33 -1.43
N MET A 653 -32.78 -50.25 -2.12
CA MET A 653 -33.58 -49.66 -3.19
C MET A 653 -33.72 -50.59 -4.39
N SER A 654 -32.65 -51.26 -4.82
CA SER A 654 -32.70 -52.20 -5.96
C SER A 654 -33.65 -53.37 -5.67
N PHE A 655 -33.55 -53.97 -4.49
CA PHE A 655 -34.44 -55.05 -4.08
C PHE A 655 -35.91 -54.59 -4.03
N ALA A 656 -36.17 -53.44 -3.41
CA ALA A 656 -37.52 -52.91 -3.26
C ALA A 656 -38.16 -52.48 -4.60
N LEU A 657 -37.37 -51.92 -5.51
CA LEU A 657 -37.81 -51.58 -6.86
C LEU A 657 -38.11 -52.83 -7.69
N LEU A 658 -37.25 -53.85 -7.64
CA LEU A 658 -37.52 -55.14 -8.32
C LEU A 658 -38.80 -55.80 -7.80
N HIS A 659 -39.00 -55.78 -6.48
CA HIS A 659 -40.23 -56.24 -5.84
C HIS A 659 -41.47 -55.46 -6.32
N THR A 660 -41.37 -54.13 -6.34
CA THR A 660 -42.43 -53.22 -6.83
C THR A 660 -42.76 -53.46 -8.30
N LEU A 661 -41.76 -53.63 -9.15
CA LEU A 661 -41.93 -53.92 -10.58
C LEU A 661 -42.56 -55.29 -10.82
N ALA A 662 -42.14 -56.32 -10.09
CA ALA A 662 -42.75 -57.65 -10.16
C ALA A 662 -44.23 -57.62 -9.74
N TRP A 663 -44.55 -56.84 -8.70
CA TRP A 663 -45.92 -56.62 -8.28
C TRP A 663 -46.74 -55.90 -9.37
N LEU A 664 -46.23 -54.79 -9.91
CA LEU A 664 -46.88 -54.02 -10.96
C LEU A 664 -47.15 -54.87 -12.19
N TRP A 665 -46.15 -55.66 -12.62
CA TRP A 665 -46.27 -56.60 -13.73
C TRP A 665 -47.41 -57.60 -13.52
N ARG A 666 -47.53 -58.15 -12.30
CA ARG A 666 -48.62 -59.08 -11.96
C ARG A 666 -49.98 -58.39 -12.02
N LEU A 667 -50.13 -57.22 -11.39
CA LEU A 667 -51.40 -56.50 -11.36
C LEU A 667 -51.87 -56.07 -12.76
N LEU A 668 -50.97 -55.64 -13.63
CA LEU A 668 -51.31 -55.29 -15.01
C LEU A 668 -51.85 -56.51 -15.78
N ARG A 669 -51.32 -57.70 -15.53
CA ARG A 669 -51.78 -58.95 -16.17
C ARG A 669 -53.07 -59.51 -15.58
N THR A 670 -53.37 -59.24 -14.31
CA THR A 670 -54.58 -59.76 -13.65
C THR A 670 -55.67 -58.70 -13.47
N ARG A 671 -55.74 -57.70 -14.37
CA ARG A 671 -56.68 -56.58 -14.29
C ARG A 671 -58.13 -57.02 -14.09
N GLU A 672 -58.55 -58.04 -14.82
CA GLU A 672 -59.91 -58.61 -14.76
C GLU A 672 -60.26 -59.19 -13.38
N GLN A 673 -59.26 -59.59 -12.59
CA GLN A 673 -59.48 -60.22 -11.28
C GLN A 673 -59.71 -59.20 -10.16
N TRP A 674 -59.12 -58.01 -10.24
CA TRP A 674 -59.19 -57.01 -9.17
C TRP A 674 -60.05 -55.78 -9.49
N LEU A 675 -60.31 -55.48 -10.77
CA LEU A 675 -61.15 -54.33 -11.15
C LEU A 675 -62.60 -54.45 -10.61
N PRO A 676 -63.28 -55.61 -10.65
CA PRO A 676 -64.63 -55.74 -10.11
C PRO A 676 -64.69 -55.55 -8.59
N LEU A 677 -63.65 -55.96 -7.86
CA LEU A 677 -63.55 -55.79 -6.41
C LEU A 677 -63.39 -54.31 -6.02
N LYS A 678 -62.78 -53.50 -6.89
CA LYS A 678 -62.60 -52.07 -6.68
C LYS A 678 -63.90 -51.29 -6.87
N GLU A 679 -64.69 -51.64 -7.89
CA GLU A 679 -65.92 -50.93 -8.27
C GLU A 679 -67.15 -51.31 -7.40
N ALA A 680 -67.04 -52.32 -6.54
CA ALA A 680 -68.11 -52.70 -5.62
C ALA A 680 -68.46 -51.56 -4.64
N ALA A 681 -69.70 -51.07 -4.70
CA ALA A 681 -70.11 -49.80 -4.09
C ALA A 681 -70.79 -49.90 -2.69
N THR A 682 -71.08 -51.10 -2.18
CA THR A 682 -71.91 -51.25 -0.97
C THR A 682 -71.39 -52.33 -0.03
N GLY A 683 -70.89 -51.94 1.15
CA GLY A 683 -70.37 -52.88 2.13
C GLY A 683 -70.28 -52.32 3.56
N ARG A 684 -70.25 -53.23 4.54
CA ARG A 684 -69.98 -52.93 5.96
C ARG A 684 -68.50 -52.52 6.10
N TYR A 685 -68.18 -51.56 6.99
CA TYR A 685 -66.80 -51.11 7.20
C TYR A 685 -66.24 -51.65 8.51
N TYR A 686 -64.94 -51.99 8.52
CA TYR A 686 -64.18 -52.39 9.70
C TYR A 686 -63.24 -51.27 10.15
N ARG A 687 -63.21 -50.97 11.44
CA ARG A 687 -62.24 -50.01 12.02
C ARG A 687 -60.89 -50.68 12.22
N ARG A 688 -59.99 -50.57 11.24
CA ARG A 688 -58.64 -51.16 11.27
C ARG A 688 -57.66 -50.39 12.16
N PHE A 689 -57.73 -49.05 12.17
CA PHE A 689 -56.82 -48.19 12.94
C PHE A 689 -57.53 -47.33 13.99
N THR A 690 -56.90 -47.20 15.16
CA THR A 690 -57.40 -46.37 16.27
C THR A 690 -57.13 -44.88 16.02
N SER A 691 -57.82 -43.99 16.73
CA SER A 691 -57.60 -42.54 16.59
C SER A 691 -56.17 -42.15 16.96
N THR A 692 -55.61 -42.79 17.99
CA THR A 692 -54.23 -42.54 18.44
C THR A 692 -53.22 -42.90 17.34
N GLN A 693 -53.35 -44.07 16.71
CA GLN A 693 -52.47 -44.49 15.61
C GLN A 693 -52.54 -43.51 14.43
N ARG A 694 -53.74 -43.03 14.09
CA ARG A 694 -53.95 -42.05 13.01
C ARG A 694 -53.32 -40.70 13.31
N ILE A 695 -53.47 -40.20 14.55
CA ILE A 695 -52.87 -38.93 14.98
C ILE A 695 -51.35 -39.06 14.99
N MET A 696 -50.80 -40.14 15.53
CA MET A 696 -49.37 -40.41 15.52
C MET A 696 -48.82 -40.43 14.09
N HIS A 697 -49.51 -41.10 13.17
CA HIS A 697 -49.13 -41.11 11.75
C HIS A 697 -49.21 -39.71 11.11
N GLY A 698 -50.25 -38.93 11.39
CA GLY A 698 -50.37 -37.56 10.91
C GLY A 698 -49.24 -36.64 11.39
N VAL A 699 -48.88 -36.73 12.68
CA VAL A 699 -47.74 -36.01 13.26
C VAL A 699 -46.43 -36.47 12.63
N MET A 700 -46.26 -37.78 12.44
CA MET A 700 -45.08 -38.36 11.79
C MET A 700 -44.92 -37.86 10.35
N ILE A 701 -46.00 -37.81 9.56
CA ILE A 701 -45.97 -37.23 8.21
C ILE A 701 -45.46 -35.79 8.28
N LEU A 702 -46.06 -34.94 9.11
CA LEU A 702 -45.67 -33.53 9.19
C LEU A 702 -44.18 -33.35 9.57
N CYS A 703 -43.70 -34.14 10.54
CA CYS A 703 -42.30 -34.12 10.94
C CYS A 703 -41.39 -34.61 9.81
N PHE A 704 -41.73 -35.74 9.18
CA PHE A 704 -40.94 -36.34 8.11
C PHE A 704 -40.79 -35.40 6.91
N PHE A 705 -41.88 -34.76 6.46
CA PHE A 705 -41.80 -33.79 5.36
C PHE A 705 -40.92 -32.59 5.71
N THR A 706 -41.06 -32.06 6.93
CA THR A 706 -40.23 -30.95 7.40
C THR A 706 -38.75 -31.35 7.42
N LEU A 707 -38.42 -32.53 7.96
CA LEU A 707 -37.06 -33.08 8.01
C LEU A 707 -36.50 -33.38 6.62
N ALA A 708 -37.31 -33.96 5.73
CA ALA A 708 -36.91 -34.27 4.36
C ALA A 708 -36.60 -33.02 3.55
N LEU A 709 -37.48 -32.01 3.58
CA LEU A 709 -37.28 -30.75 2.86
C LEU A 709 -36.06 -30.00 3.39
N THR A 710 -35.93 -29.85 4.71
CA THR A 710 -34.79 -29.15 5.32
C THR A 710 -33.47 -29.91 5.13
N GLY A 711 -33.48 -31.23 5.31
CA GLY A 711 -32.30 -32.09 5.20
C GLY A 711 -31.79 -32.25 3.76
N MET A 712 -32.68 -32.48 2.78
CA MET A 712 -32.27 -32.61 1.38
C MET A 712 -31.74 -31.28 0.81
N THR A 713 -32.30 -30.16 1.25
CA THR A 713 -31.77 -28.84 0.89
C THR A 713 -30.33 -28.65 1.39
N LEU A 714 -30.01 -29.14 2.59
CA LEU A 714 -28.64 -29.09 3.11
C LEU A 714 -27.70 -30.07 2.38
N LYS A 715 -28.17 -31.30 2.11
CA LYS A 715 -27.39 -32.34 1.41
C LYS A 715 -26.97 -31.89 0.01
N PHE A 716 -27.85 -31.22 -0.72
CA PHE A 716 -27.64 -30.76 -2.09
C PHE A 716 -27.46 -29.24 -2.18
N SER A 717 -26.81 -28.64 -1.18
CA SER A 717 -26.63 -27.19 -1.02
C SER A 717 -25.92 -26.49 -2.19
N TYR A 718 -25.17 -27.23 -3.00
CA TYR A 718 -24.54 -26.73 -4.23
C TYR A 718 -25.51 -26.55 -5.41
N MET A 719 -26.72 -27.11 -5.33
CA MET A 719 -27.70 -27.03 -6.42
C MET A 719 -28.56 -25.77 -6.33
N GLY A 720 -28.84 -25.15 -7.48
CA GLY A 720 -29.66 -23.94 -7.56
C GLY A 720 -31.08 -24.11 -6.98
N TRP A 721 -31.68 -25.30 -7.13
CA TRP A 721 -33.01 -25.58 -6.56
C TRP A 721 -32.99 -25.61 -5.02
N ALA A 722 -31.89 -26.09 -4.42
CA ALA A 722 -31.75 -26.14 -2.97
C ALA A 722 -31.55 -24.73 -2.40
N VAL A 723 -30.71 -23.91 -3.04
CA VAL A 723 -30.56 -22.49 -2.68
C VAL A 723 -31.89 -21.75 -2.78
N ALA A 724 -32.67 -21.97 -3.85
CA ALA A 724 -33.99 -21.38 -4.00
C ALA A 724 -34.97 -21.82 -2.91
N LEU A 725 -35.03 -23.13 -2.62
CA LEU A 725 -35.88 -23.68 -1.57
C LEU A 725 -35.48 -23.15 -0.19
N SER A 726 -34.18 -22.99 0.08
CA SER A 726 -33.70 -22.39 1.31
C SER A 726 -34.20 -20.96 1.49
N ARG A 727 -34.14 -20.13 0.45
CA ARG A 727 -34.67 -18.75 0.49
C ARG A 727 -36.17 -18.72 0.76
N VAL A 728 -36.95 -19.61 0.13
CA VAL A 728 -38.41 -19.71 0.35
C VAL A 728 -38.74 -20.12 1.79
N LEU A 729 -37.91 -20.98 2.40
CA LEU A 729 -38.10 -21.44 3.78
C LEU A 729 -37.53 -20.48 4.85
N GLY A 730 -37.08 -19.28 4.46
CA GLY A 730 -36.56 -18.26 5.38
C GLY A 730 -35.03 -18.29 5.59
N GLY A 731 -34.30 -19.02 4.76
CA GLY A 731 -32.85 -19.18 4.84
C GLY A 731 -32.41 -20.31 5.77
N PHE A 732 -31.09 -20.48 5.89
CA PHE A 732 -30.50 -21.60 6.63
C PHE A 732 -30.91 -21.63 8.12
N ASP A 733 -30.89 -20.47 8.80
CA ASP A 733 -31.15 -20.41 10.24
C ASP A 733 -32.57 -20.87 10.58
N THR A 734 -33.57 -20.42 9.81
CA THR A 734 -34.97 -20.84 9.96
C THR A 734 -35.11 -22.33 9.66
N MET A 735 -34.51 -22.83 8.59
CA MET A 735 -34.55 -24.25 8.28
C MET A 735 -33.96 -25.11 9.40
N GLY A 736 -32.84 -24.69 10.00
CA GLY A 736 -32.22 -25.41 11.12
C GLY A 736 -33.14 -25.48 12.33
N VAL A 737 -33.88 -24.40 12.64
CA VAL A 737 -34.89 -24.40 13.71
C VAL A 737 -36.05 -25.35 13.38
N LEU A 738 -36.59 -25.28 12.17
CA LEU A 738 -37.68 -26.17 11.72
C LEU A 738 -37.26 -27.64 11.78
N HIS A 739 -36.04 -27.95 11.34
CA HIS A 739 -35.47 -29.28 11.39
C HIS A 739 -35.43 -29.82 12.82
N ARG A 740 -34.92 -29.03 13.78
CA ARG A 740 -34.83 -29.42 15.19
C ARG A 740 -36.20 -29.58 15.86
N ILE A 741 -37.17 -28.71 15.57
CA ILE A 741 -38.54 -28.84 16.10
C ILE A 741 -39.18 -30.14 15.61
N ALA A 742 -39.06 -30.43 14.32
CA ALA A 742 -39.56 -31.66 13.74
C ALA A 742 -38.83 -32.91 14.29
N ALA A 743 -37.51 -32.83 14.49
CA ALA A 743 -36.71 -33.91 15.07
C ALA A 743 -37.13 -34.20 16.52
N LEU A 744 -37.26 -33.18 17.38
CA LEU A 744 -37.70 -33.36 18.77
C LEU A 744 -39.12 -33.92 18.84
N THR A 745 -40.01 -33.46 17.96
CA THR A 745 -41.38 -33.97 17.91
C THR A 745 -41.39 -35.44 17.48
N LEU A 746 -40.55 -35.83 16.52
CA LEU A 746 -40.43 -37.22 16.07
C LEU A 746 -39.79 -38.12 17.12
N ILE A 747 -38.76 -37.66 17.83
CA ILE A 747 -38.16 -38.38 18.97
C ILE A 747 -39.18 -38.56 20.09
N GLY A 748 -39.95 -37.52 20.42
CA GLY A 748 -41.04 -37.60 21.39
C GLY A 748 -42.13 -38.59 20.98
N LEU A 749 -42.50 -38.60 19.69
CA LEU A 749 -43.44 -39.57 19.13
C LEU A 749 -42.92 -41.00 19.23
N PHE A 750 -41.62 -41.20 18.97
CA PHE A 750 -40.94 -42.49 19.10
C PHE A 750 -40.91 -42.97 20.56
N ALA A 751 -40.57 -42.09 21.50
CA ALA A 751 -40.59 -42.39 22.93
C ALA A 751 -42.00 -42.76 23.42
N TYR A 752 -43.02 -42.02 22.96
CA TYR A 752 -44.42 -42.33 23.24
C TYR A 752 -44.84 -43.69 22.67
N HIS A 753 -44.38 -44.04 21.46
CA HIS A 753 -44.62 -45.35 20.86
C HIS A 753 -43.95 -46.48 21.65
N LEU A 754 -42.70 -46.29 22.09
CA LEU A 754 -42.00 -47.25 22.97
C LEU A 754 -42.76 -47.45 24.29
N GLN A 755 -43.29 -46.37 24.87
CA GLN A 755 -44.13 -46.45 26.07
C GLN A 755 -45.41 -47.27 25.80
N GLN A 756 -46.09 -47.04 24.67
CA GLN A 756 -47.27 -47.83 24.29
C GLN A 756 -46.94 -49.32 24.11
N MET A 757 -45.82 -49.63 23.46
CA MET A 757 -45.34 -51.01 23.29
C MET A 757 -45.05 -51.66 24.64
N TRP A 758 -44.41 -50.94 25.57
CA TRP A 758 -44.11 -51.44 26.91
C TRP A 758 -45.36 -51.70 27.75
N VAL A 759 -46.35 -50.81 27.69
CA VAL A 759 -47.65 -51.01 28.34
C VAL A 759 -48.38 -52.22 27.74
N SER A 760 -48.37 -52.37 26.41
CA SER A 760 -49.00 -53.51 25.73
C SER A 760 -48.33 -54.84 26.08
N LEU A 761 -46.99 -54.86 26.15
CA LEU A 761 -46.22 -56.03 26.58
C LEU A 761 -46.63 -56.47 27.99
N ARG A 762 -46.75 -55.53 28.94
CA ARG A 762 -47.19 -55.81 30.30
C ARG A 762 -48.64 -56.30 30.38
N ALA A 763 -49.53 -55.75 29.55
CA ALA A 763 -50.94 -56.13 29.52
C ALA A 763 -51.15 -57.56 28.96
N GLN A 764 -50.39 -57.97 27.94
CA GLN A 764 -50.60 -59.26 27.27
C GLN A 764 -50.07 -60.48 28.04
N LYS A 765 -49.19 -60.29 29.04
CA LYS A 765 -48.59 -61.37 29.87
C LYS A 765 -47.92 -62.53 29.09
N LYS A 766 -47.62 -62.36 27.80
CA LYS A 766 -47.00 -63.39 26.92
C LYS A 766 -45.47 -63.46 26.99
N GLY A 767 -44.83 -62.69 27.88
CA GLY A 767 -43.38 -62.50 27.90
C GLY A 767 -42.85 -61.73 26.69
N LEU A 768 -41.57 -61.33 26.70
CA LEU A 768 -40.98 -60.50 25.64
C LEU A 768 -40.96 -61.21 24.27
N ILE A 769 -40.50 -62.46 24.24
CA ILE A 769 -40.39 -63.26 23.01
C ILE A 769 -41.79 -63.53 22.42
N GLY A 770 -42.76 -63.89 23.28
CA GLY A 770 -44.14 -64.15 22.86
C GLY A 770 -44.90 -62.92 22.37
N PHE A 771 -44.51 -61.71 22.82
CA PHE A 771 -45.04 -60.44 22.30
C PHE A 771 -44.43 -60.10 20.93
N ILE A 772 -43.10 -60.14 20.83
CA ILE A 772 -42.35 -59.76 19.62
C ILE A 772 -42.68 -60.69 18.45
N PHE A 773 -42.75 -62.01 18.66
CA PHE A 773 -43.01 -62.98 17.59
C PHE A 773 -44.46 -63.46 17.54
N SER A 774 -45.40 -62.70 18.12
CA SER A 774 -46.83 -63.02 18.02
C SER A 774 -47.35 -62.91 16.59
N LYS A 775 -48.44 -63.63 16.26
CA LYS A 775 -49.06 -63.63 14.93
C LYS A 775 -49.45 -62.22 14.44
N ASN A 776 -49.90 -61.36 15.36
CA ASN A 776 -50.32 -59.98 15.08
C ASN A 776 -49.23 -58.94 15.38
N SER A 777 -47.98 -59.36 15.55
CA SER A 777 -46.85 -58.47 15.78
C SER A 777 -46.43 -57.73 14.50
N LEU A 778 -45.83 -56.56 14.69
CA LEU A 778 -45.16 -55.78 13.64
C LEU A 778 -43.72 -56.24 13.38
N MET A 779 -43.20 -57.21 14.15
CA MET A 779 -41.88 -57.81 13.92
C MET A 779 -41.94 -59.01 12.97
N PHE A 780 -40.84 -59.28 12.29
CA PHE A 780 -40.67 -60.44 11.40
C PHE A 780 -40.75 -61.77 12.15
N ASN A 781 -41.37 -62.77 11.52
CA ASN A 781 -41.43 -64.16 11.96
C ASN A 781 -41.32 -65.13 10.76
N LEU A 782 -41.24 -66.45 11.02
CA LEU A 782 -41.05 -67.46 9.97
C LEU A 782 -42.18 -67.49 8.92
N THR A 783 -43.39 -67.03 9.27
CA THR A 783 -44.51 -66.91 8.33
C THR A 783 -44.22 -65.87 7.26
N ASP A 784 -43.50 -64.79 7.62
CA ASP A 784 -43.15 -63.72 6.68
C ASP A 784 -42.18 -64.22 5.61
N VAL A 785 -41.17 -65.01 6.00
CA VAL A 785 -40.22 -65.63 5.06
C VAL A 785 -40.95 -66.55 4.08
N ARG A 786 -41.88 -67.38 4.58
CA ARG A 786 -42.74 -68.21 3.74
C ARG A 786 -43.58 -67.36 2.78
N GLN A 787 -44.20 -66.30 3.27
CA GLN A 787 -45.03 -65.39 2.46
C GLN A 787 -44.22 -64.63 1.39
N VAL A 788 -42.93 -64.34 1.62
CA VAL A 788 -42.04 -63.77 0.59
C VAL A 788 -41.91 -64.75 -0.58
N PHE A 789 -41.57 -66.01 -0.31
CA PHE A 789 -41.45 -67.02 -1.37
C PHE A 789 -42.77 -67.32 -2.06
N GLU A 790 -43.88 -67.38 -1.32
CA GLU A 790 -45.23 -67.50 -1.90
C GLU A 790 -45.57 -66.30 -2.78
N SER A 791 -45.21 -65.08 -2.37
CA SER A 791 -45.41 -63.85 -3.16
C SER A 791 -44.60 -63.87 -4.44
N ILE A 792 -43.34 -64.31 -4.40
CA ILE A 792 -42.50 -64.45 -5.59
C ILE A 792 -43.14 -65.45 -6.57
N LYS A 793 -43.59 -66.61 -6.08
CA LYS A 793 -44.33 -67.58 -6.91
C LYS A 793 -45.60 -66.96 -7.51
N TRP A 794 -46.36 -66.21 -6.71
CA TRP A 794 -47.58 -65.54 -7.15
C TRP A 794 -47.31 -64.46 -8.21
N PHE A 795 -46.28 -63.63 -8.04
CA PHE A 795 -45.89 -62.59 -9.00
C PHE A 795 -45.68 -63.19 -10.38
N PHE A 796 -44.99 -64.34 -10.48
CA PHE A 796 -44.75 -65.05 -11.75
C PHE A 796 -45.85 -66.05 -12.14
N GLY A 797 -47.01 -66.03 -11.46
CA GLY A 797 -48.15 -66.88 -11.78
C GLY A 797 -47.96 -68.38 -11.49
N ARG A 798 -46.96 -68.75 -10.69
CA ARG A 798 -46.63 -70.13 -10.28
C ARG A 798 -47.27 -70.54 -8.95
N GLY A 799 -48.24 -69.78 -8.44
CA GLY A 799 -48.95 -70.08 -7.19
C GLY A 799 -50.11 -69.11 -6.91
N PRO A 800 -51.00 -69.46 -5.96
CA PRO A 800 -52.09 -68.59 -5.52
C PRO A 800 -51.57 -67.36 -4.76
N ARG A 801 -52.42 -66.34 -4.59
CA ARG A 801 -52.08 -65.18 -3.76
C ARG A 801 -51.84 -65.63 -2.31
N PRO A 802 -50.77 -65.17 -1.64
CA PRO A 802 -50.46 -65.63 -0.29
C PRO A 802 -51.53 -65.24 0.72
N TYR A 803 -51.66 -66.05 1.76
CA TYR A 803 -52.64 -65.86 2.82
C TYR A 803 -52.15 -64.82 3.83
N TYR A 804 -52.30 -63.55 3.49
CA TYR A 804 -51.75 -62.44 4.28
C TYR A 804 -52.53 -62.21 5.59
N GLY A 805 -51.77 -61.99 6.67
CA GLY A 805 -52.26 -61.63 8.00
C GLY A 805 -52.54 -60.14 8.18
N ARG A 806 -52.80 -59.73 9.42
CA ARG A 806 -53.05 -58.32 9.79
C ARG A 806 -52.01 -57.35 9.25
N PHE A 807 -50.74 -57.74 9.35
CA PHE A 807 -49.61 -57.06 8.74
C PHE A 807 -48.86 -58.00 7.81
N THR A 808 -48.61 -57.53 6.59
CA THR A 808 -47.82 -58.21 5.57
C THR A 808 -46.33 -58.01 5.77
N TYR A 809 -45.50 -58.89 5.20
CA TYR A 809 -44.05 -58.77 5.36
C TYR A 809 -43.48 -57.42 4.88
N TRP A 810 -44.07 -56.79 3.85
CA TRP A 810 -43.62 -55.47 3.40
C TRP A 810 -44.12 -54.34 4.31
N GLU A 811 -45.35 -54.42 4.86
CA GLU A 811 -45.79 -53.45 5.89
C GLU A 811 -44.95 -53.56 7.17
N LYS A 812 -44.52 -54.77 7.54
CA LYS A 812 -43.57 -54.99 8.65
C LYS A 812 -42.19 -54.43 8.32
N PHE A 813 -41.74 -54.58 7.07
CA PHE A 813 -40.51 -53.96 6.62
C PHE A 813 -40.59 -52.44 6.64
N ASP A 814 -41.67 -51.84 6.14
CA ASP A 814 -41.89 -50.38 6.21
C ASP A 814 -41.85 -49.90 7.67
N TYR A 815 -42.53 -50.59 8.58
CA TYR A 815 -42.48 -50.28 10.01
C TYR A 815 -41.07 -50.42 10.59
N PHE A 816 -40.37 -51.52 10.30
CA PHE A 816 -39.00 -51.75 10.78
C PHE A 816 -38.03 -50.69 10.24
N ALA A 817 -38.12 -50.36 8.94
CA ALA A 817 -37.29 -49.36 8.29
C ALA A 817 -37.46 -47.98 8.92
N VAL A 818 -38.70 -47.57 9.21
CA VAL A 818 -38.96 -46.31 9.92
C VAL A 818 -38.47 -46.38 11.37
N PHE A 819 -38.73 -47.48 12.09
CA PHE A 819 -38.30 -47.66 13.48
C PHE A 819 -36.76 -47.60 13.60
N TRP A 820 -36.06 -48.30 12.71
CA TRP A 820 -34.61 -48.27 12.57
C TRP A 820 -34.09 -46.90 12.16
N GLY A 821 -34.68 -46.31 11.12
CA GLY A 821 -34.29 -45.01 10.59
C GLY A 821 -34.41 -43.91 11.64
N VAL A 822 -35.50 -43.86 12.41
CA VAL A 822 -35.66 -42.89 13.51
C VAL A 822 -34.60 -43.09 14.59
N PHE A 823 -34.22 -44.33 14.91
CA PHE A 823 -33.15 -44.60 15.87
C PHE A 823 -31.78 -44.15 15.34
N VAL A 824 -31.41 -44.51 14.11
CA VAL A 824 -30.10 -44.19 13.52
C VAL A 824 -29.98 -42.70 13.21
N ILE A 825 -30.93 -42.11 12.51
CA ILE A 825 -30.95 -40.67 12.20
C ILE A 825 -31.10 -39.86 13.48
N GLY A 826 -31.94 -40.31 14.42
CA GLY A 826 -32.11 -39.62 15.71
C GLY A 826 -30.84 -39.60 16.56
N SER A 827 -30.17 -40.74 16.72
CA SER A 827 -28.91 -40.83 17.48
C SER A 827 -27.77 -40.07 16.82
N THR A 828 -27.57 -40.22 15.50
CA THR A 828 -26.56 -39.44 14.76
C THR A 828 -26.89 -37.96 14.74
N GLY A 829 -28.16 -37.58 14.64
CA GLY A 829 -28.61 -36.19 14.70
C GLY A 829 -28.33 -35.53 16.05
N LEU A 830 -28.46 -36.26 17.15
CA LEU A 830 -28.08 -35.78 18.49
C LEU A 830 -26.56 -35.56 18.60
N VAL A 831 -25.75 -36.44 18.01
CA VAL A 831 -24.29 -36.24 17.93
C VAL A 831 -23.95 -34.97 17.14
N LEU A 832 -24.66 -34.70 16.04
CA LEU A 832 -24.44 -33.50 15.23
C LEU A 832 -24.99 -32.21 15.87
N TRP A 833 -26.03 -32.31 16.70
CA TRP A 833 -26.62 -31.16 17.39
C TRP A 833 -25.82 -30.77 18.64
N PHE A 834 -25.32 -31.75 19.40
CA PHE A 834 -24.51 -31.52 20.61
C PHE A 834 -23.10 -32.09 20.48
N PRO A 835 -22.32 -31.71 19.45
CA PRO A 835 -21.06 -32.36 19.17
C PRO A 835 -20.07 -32.19 20.32
N GLU A 836 -20.01 -31.00 20.93
CA GLU A 836 -19.15 -30.68 22.10
C GLU A 836 -19.43 -31.60 23.30
N PHE A 837 -20.67 -32.04 23.50
CA PHE A 837 -21.02 -32.97 24.58
C PHE A 837 -20.62 -34.41 24.24
N PHE A 838 -20.99 -34.89 23.04
CA PHE A 838 -20.72 -36.28 22.66
C PHE A 838 -19.23 -36.55 22.48
N THR A 839 -18.43 -35.55 22.09
CA THR A 839 -16.98 -35.71 21.96
C THR A 839 -16.23 -35.80 23.29
N LEU A 840 -16.88 -35.53 24.43
CA LEU A 840 -16.26 -35.76 25.73
C LEU A 840 -15.86 -37.24 25.93
N PHE A 841 -16.58 -38.15 25.29
CA PHE A 841 -16.34 -39.59 25.36
C PHE A 841 -16.20 -40.27 23.99
N LEU A 842 -16.47 -39.56 22.88
CA LEU A 842 -16.21 -40.02 21.51
C LEU A 842 -15.08 -39.21 20.85
N PRO A 843 -14.24 -39.81 20.00
CA PRO A 843 -13.25 -39.06 19.21
C PRO A 843 -13.91 -38.06 18.24
N GLY A 844 -13.30 -36.90 17.98
CA GLY A 844 -13.88 -35.88 17.08
C GLY A 844 -14.22 -36.35 15.66
N TRP A 845 -13.48 -37.33 15.10
CA TRP A 845 -13.77 -37.90 13.78
C TRP A 845 -15.13 -38.64 13.73
N THR A 846 -15.72 -39.01 14.88
CA THR A 846 -17.07 -39.63 14.89
C THR A 846 -18.14 -38.66 14.42
N ILE A 847 -17.91 -37.34 14.51
CA ILE A 847 -18.81 -36.32 13.94
C ILE A 847 -18.84 -36.47 12.40
N ASN A 848 -17.70 -36.71 11.76
CA ASN A 848 -17.63 -36.95 10.32
C ASN A 848 -18.42 -38.21 9.92
N VAL A 849 -18.27 -39.30 10.68
CA VAL A 849 -18.99 -40.57 10.43
C VAL A 849 -20.49 -40.40 10.68
N ALA A 850 -20.89 -39.74 11.77
CA ALA A 850 -22.29 -39.42 12.05
C ALA A 850 -22.91 -38.59 10.93
N THR A 851 -22.16 -37.66 10.34
CA THR A 851 -22.61 -36.87 9.18
C THR A 851 -22.93 -37.76 7.98
N ILE A 852 -22.06 -38.73 7.65
CA ILE A 852 -22.27 -39.67 6.54
C ILE A 852 -23.53 -40.52 6.80
N ILE A 853 -23.59 -41.17 7.96
CA ILE A 853 -24.71 -42.06 8.32
C ILE A 853 -26.03 -41.30 8.34
N HIS A 854 -26.08 -40.12 8.98
CA HIS A 854 -27.28 -39.31 9.06
C HIS A 854 -27.77 -38.89 7.67
N SER A 855 -26.85 -38.41 6.81
CA SER A 855 -27.15 -37.89 5.48
C SER A 855 -27.60 -38.99 4.51
N ASP A 856 -26.98 -40.16 4.54
CA ASP A 856 -27.28 -41.25 3.61
C ASP A 856 -28.48 -42.09 4.05
N GLU A 857 -28.66 -42.30 5.36
CA GLU A 857 -29.88 -42.93 5.89
C GLU A 857 -31.10 -42.03 5.63
N ALA A 858 -30.96 -40.71 5.76
CA ALA A 858 -32.04 -39.78 5.41
C ALA A 858 -32.38 -39.83 3.92
N LEU A 859 -31.38 -39.92 3.02
CA LEU A 859 -31.60 -40.10 1.59
C LEU A 859 -32.33 -41.42 1.29
N LEU A 860 -31.90 -42.51 1.91
CA LEU A 860 -32.58 -43.81 1.80
C LEU A 860 -34.03 -43.72 2.28
N ALA A 861 -34.27 -43.11 3.45
CA ALA A 861 -35.62 -42.96 3.99
C ALA A 861 -36.54 -42.14 3.06
N VAL A 862 -36.04 -41.01 2.54
CA VAL A 862 -36.76 -40.15 1.57
C VAL A 862 -37.08 -40.91 0.29
N ALA A 863 -36.07 -41.56 -0.30
CA ALA A 863 -36.24 -42.32 -1.53
C ALA A 863 -37.23 -43.48 -1.33
N PHE A 864 -37.05 -44.27 -0.27
CA PHE A 864 -37.89 -45.43 0.02
C PHE A 864 -39.34 -45.03 0.33
N ILE A 865 -39.57 -43.99 1.14
CA ILE A 865 -40.91 -43.56 1.49
C ILE A 865 -41.65 -43.04 0.25
N PHE A 866 -41.06 -42.11 -0.51
CA PHE A 866 -41.78 -41.48 -1.63
C PHE A 866 -41.90 -42.37 -2.88
N THR A 867 -41.11 -43.42 -3.00
CA THR A 867 -41.22 -44.38 -4.11
C THR A 867 -41.93 -45.66 -3.69
N ILE A 868 -41.36 -46.41 -2.75
CA ILE A 868 -41.79 -47.77 -2.41
C ILE A 868 -42.99 -47.76 -1.46
N HIS A 869 -42.94 -47.00 -0.37
CA HIS A 869 -44.06 -46.96 0.59
C HIS A 869 -45.31 -46.38 -0.08
N PHE A 870 -45.19 -45.25 -0.78
CA PHE A 870 -46.30 -44.66 -1.52
C PHE A 870 -46.79 -45.56 -2.67
N PHE A 871 -45.93 -46.35 -3.31
CA PHE A 871 -46.38 -47.39 -4.24
C PHE A 871 -47.21 -48.46 -3.53
N ASN A 872 -46.69 -48.99 -2.43
CA ASN A 872 -47.31 -50.07 -1.69
C ASN A 872 -48.70 -49.71 -1.15
N THR A 873 -48.91 -48.44 -0.80
CA THR A 873 -50.15 -47.98 -0.16
C THR A 873 -51.05 -47.16 -1.08
N HIS A 874 -50.51 -46.30 -1.94
CA HIS A 874 -51.31 -45.28 -2.65
C HIS A 874 -51.34 -45.44 -4.18
N PHE A 875 -50.21 -45.77 -4.82
CA PHE A 875 -50.12 -45.87 -6.29
C PHE A 875 -50.38 -47.25 -6.88
N ARG A 876 -50.58 -48.25 -6.04
CA ARG A 876 -50.92 -49.59 -6.51
C ARG A 876 -52.18 -49.53 -7.40
N PRO A 877 -52.21 -50.11 -8.61
CA PRO A 877 -53.35 -49.99 -9.54
C PRO A 877 -54.73 -50.34 -8.96
N ASP A 878 -54.78 -51.33 -8.07
CA ASP A 878 -55.96 -51.79 -7.31
C ASP A 878 -56.36 -50.84 -6.17
N LYS A 879 -55.47 -49.94 -5.71
CA LYS A 879 -55.71 -48.91 -4.67
C LYS A 879 -55.78 -47.47 -5.18
N PHE A 880 -55.30 -47.21 -6.40
CA PHE A 880 -55.34 -45.89 -7.03
C PHE A 880 -56.79 -45.36 -7.11
N PRO A 881 -57.11 -44.11 -6.76
CA PRO A 881 -56.21 -42.95 -6.75
C PRO A 881 -55.37 -42.80 -5.48
N ILE A 882 -55.92 -43.17 -4.31
CA ILE A 882 -55.21 -43.15 -3.03
C ILE A 882 -55.95 -43.98 -1.98
N ASP A 883 -55.22 -44.80 -1.23
CA ASP A 883 -55.76 -45.49 -0.04
C ASP A 883 -56.01 -44.50 1.11
N THR A 884 -57.25 -44.45 1.60
CA THR A 884 -57.66 -43.54 2.68
C THR A 884 -57.74 -44.20 4.06
N VAL A 885 -57.44 -45.50 4.17
CA VAL A 885 -57.63 -46.29 5.40
C VAL A 885 -56.81 -45.74 6.56
N ILE A 886 -55.57 -45.25 6.35
CA ILE A 886 -54.76 -44.68 7.44
C ILE A 886 -55.28 -43.30 7.91
N PHE A 887 -55.99 -42.56 7.05
CA PHE A 887 -56.54 -41.25 7.41
C PHE A 887 -57.92 -41.36 8.04
N THR A 888 -58.76 -42.30 7.58
CA THR A 888 -60.12 -42.52 8.06
C THR A 888 -60.19 -43.55 9.20
N GLY A 889 -59.24 -44.50 9.22
CA GLY A 889 -59.21 -45.67 10.10
C GLY A 889 -60.16 -46.79 9.69
N ARG A 890 -60.81 -46.70 8.53
CA ARG A 890 -61.91 -47.58 8.12
C ARG A 890 -61.61 -48.23 6.77
N VAL A 891 -61.84 -49.53 6.66
CA VAL A 891 -61.67 -50.34 5.44
C VAL A 891 -62.97 -51.10 5.15
N ARG A 892 -63.28 -51.34 3.87
CA ARG A 892 -64.46 -52.12 3.49
C ARG A 892 -64.24 -53.61 3.77
N ALA A 893 -65.25 -54.33 4.24
CA ALA A 893 -65.09 -55.71 4.69
C ALA A 893 -64.71 -56.69 3.55
N ASP A 894 -65.26 -56.49 2.36
CA ASP A 894 -64.93 -57.23 1.14
C ASP A 894 -63.51 -56.96 0.64
N GLU A 895 -63.06 -55.70 0.74
CA GLU A 895 -61.67 -55.30 0.47
C GLU A 895 -60.71 -55.96 1.47
N LEU A 896 -61.05 -55.96 2.76
CA LEU A 896 -60.26 -56.63 3.80
C LEU A 896 -60.14 -58.14 3.54
N ARG A 897 -61.22 -58.80 3.11
CA ARG A 897 -61.21 -60.23 2.75
C ARG A 897 -60.25 -60.55 1.63
N HIS A 898 -60.17 -59.68 0.62
CA HIS A 898 -59.26 -59.88 -0.52
C HIS A 898 -57.79 -59.62 -0.15
N ASP A 899 -57.52 -58.55 0.58
CA ASP A 899 -56.14 -58.12 0.84
C ASP A 899 -55.50 -58.77 2.07
N LYS A 900 -56.29 -59.05 3.10
CA LYS A 900 -55.86 -59.55 4.41
C LYS A 900 -56.79 -60.69 4.86
N PRO A 901 -56.84 -61.80 4.12
CA PRO A 901 -57.84 -62.85 4.35
C PRO A 901 -57.76 -63.46 5.76
N ALA A 902 -56.55 -63.60 6.34
CA ALA A 902 -56.42 -64.08 7.71
C ALA A 902 -56.87 -63.05 8.77
N GLU A 903 -56.73 -61.74 8.52
CA GLU A 903 -57.29 -60.70 9.40
C GLU A 903 -58.82 -60.69 9.32
N TYR A 904 -59.37 -60.88 8.12
CA TYR A 904 -60.82 -60.97 7.94
C TYR A 904 -61.42 -62.16 8.70
N GLU A 905 -60.83 -63.35 8.57
CA GLU A 905 -61.29 -64.54 9.29
C GLU A 905 -61.22 -64.34 10.81
N GLU A 906 -60.08 -63.87 11.32
CA GLU A 906 -59.84 -63.71 12.77
C GLU A 906 -60.76 -62.64 13.40
N PHE A 907 -60.99 -61.51 12.72
CA PHE A 907 -61.66 -60.36 13.33
C PHE A 907 -63.10 -60.15 12.90
N ILE A 908 -63.54 -60.73 11.78
CA ILE A 908 -64.91 -60.60 11.25
C ILE A 908 -65.63 -61.96 11.26
N GLU A 909 -65.02 -63.02 10.73
CA GLU A 909 -65.69 -64.33 10.60
C GLU A 909 -65.80 -65.09 11.92
N SER A 910 -64.76 -65.02 12.77
CA SER A 910 -64.76 -65.65 14.10
C SER A 910 -65.26 -64.75 15.25
N ALA A 911 -65.77 -63.55 14.97
CA ALA A 911 -66.24 -62.62 16.01
C ALA A 911 -67.66 -62.95 16.50
N THR A 912 -67.92 -62.79 17.81
CA THR A 912 -69.28 -62.89 18.35
C THR A 912 -70.16 -61.74 17.84
N PRO A 913 -71.50 -61.86 17.83
CA PRO A 913 -72.40 -60.79 17.37
C PRO A 913 -72.16 -59.43 18.06
N GLU A 914 -71.82 -59.46 19.35
CA GLU A 914 -71.52 -58.28 20.18
C GLU A 914 -70.16 -57.65 19.81
N GLU A 915 -69.13 -58.47 19.61
CA GLU A 915 -67.81 -58.01 19.17
C GLU A 915 -67.87 -57.45 17.74
N LEU A 916 -68.64 -58.10 16.86
CA LEU A 916 -68.85 -57.68 15.49
C LEU A 916 -69.58 -56.32 15.44
N ALA A 917 -70.57 -56.09 16.29
CA ALA A 917 -71.27 -54.81 16.39
C ALA A 917 -70.37 -53.65 16.87
N GLN A 918 -69.38 -53.93 17.74
CA GLN A 918 -68.40 -52.94 18.18
C GLN A 918 -67.31 -52.65 17.14
N ARG A 919 -66.99 -53.63 16.29
CA ARG A 919 -65.91 -53.56 15.28
C ARG A 919 -66.38 -53.03 13.93
N LEU A 920 -67.65 -53.25 13.58
CA LEU A 920 -68.27 -52.74 12.37
C LEU A 920 -68.68 -51.27 12.54
N THR A 921 -68.43 -50.47 11.51
CA THR A 921 -68.73 -49.04 11.48
C THR A 921 -69.35 -48.65 10.13
N GLY A 922 -69.87 -47.42 10.04
CA GLY A 922 -70.30 -46.84 8.76
C GLY A 922 -69.14 -46.26 7.94
N PRO A 923 -69.37 -45.85 6.68
CA PRO A 923 -68.38 -45.14 5.88
C PRO A 923 -67.91 -43.86 6.58
N ALA A 924 -66.70 -43.39 6.24
CA ALA A 924 -66.21 -42.10 6.72
C ALA A 924 -67.11 -40.96 6.20
N SER A 925 -67.12 -39.82 6.89
CA SER A 925 -67.88 -38.67 6.37
C SER A 925 -67.27 -38.17 5.06
N PRO A 926 -68.09 -37.73 4.07
CA PRO A 926 -67.56 -37.27 2.78
C PRO A 926 -66.53 -36.14 2.91
N LYS A 927 -66.67 -35.28 3.93
CA LYS A 927 -65.72 -34.21 4.24
C LYS A 927 -64.35 -34.77 4.64
N ILE A 928 -64.31 -35.76 5.53
CA ILE A 928 -63.06 -36.39 5.98
C ILE A 928 -62.39 -37.14 4.83
N GLU A 929 -63.18 -37.84 4.00
CA GLU A 929 -62.64 -38.57 2.86
C GLU A 929 -62.04 -37.63 1.80
N LYS A 930 -62.73 -36.51 1.50
CA LYS A 930 -62.19 -35.47 0.61
C LYS A 930 -60.89 -34.87 1.18
N ALA A 931 -60.87 -34.56 2.48
CA ALA A 931 -59.67 -34.03 3.14
C ALA A 931 -58.49 -35.02 3.11
N ALA A 932 -58.75 -36.31 3.37
CA ALA A 932 -57.75 -37.37 3.29
C ALA A 932 -57.12 -37.47 1.90
N ARG A 933 -57.95 -37.40 0.85
CA ARG A 933 -57.47 -37.42 -0.54
C ARG A 933 -56.62 -36.18 -0.86
N ILE A 934 -57.07 -34.99 -0.47
CA ILE A 934 -56.29 -33.75 -0.68
C ILE A 934 -54.94 -33.83 0.00
N VAL A 935 -54.91 -34.17 1.29
CA VAL A 935 -53.66 -34.29 2.06
C VAL A 935 -52.72 -35.30 1.43
N GLY A 936 -53.23 -36.48 1.09
CA GLY A 936 -52.41 -37.54 0.52
C GLY A 936 -51.89 -37.21 -0.89
N PHE A 937 -52.69 -36.58 -1.76
CA PHE A 937 -52.22 -36.11 -3.07
C PHE A 937 -51.21 -34.98 -2.97
N THR A 938 -51.39 -34.05 -2.03
CA THR A 938 -50.41 -32.98 -1.78
C THR A 938 -49.09 -33.55 -1.28
N ALA A 939 -49.14 -34.46 -0.29
CA ALA A 939 -47.96 -35.15 0.22
C ALA A 939 -47.23 -35.90 -0.90
N LEU A 940 -47.99 -36.59 -1.74
CA LEU A 940 -47.47 -37.33 -2.89
C LEU A 940 -46.81 -36.42 -3.92
N ALA A 941 -47.44 -35.31 -4.30
CA ALA A 941 -46.89 -34.36 -5.26
C ALA A 941 -45.56 -33.76 -4.75
N ILE A 942 -45.50 -33.37 -3.48
CA ILE A 942 -44.27 -32.87 -2.84
C ILE A 942 -43.19 -33.95 -2.85
N GLY A 943 -43.53 -35.17 -2.43
CA GLY A 943 -42.59 -36.29 -2.38
C GLY A 943 -42.00 -36.65 -3.75
N LEU A 944 -42.84 -36.78 -4.78
CA LEU A 944 -42.37 -37.06 -6.14
C LEU A 944 -41.55 -35.91 -6.74
N THR A 945 -41.93 -34.66 -6.47
CA THR A 945 -41.14 -33.50 -6.88
C THR A 945 -39.76 -33.54 -6.24
N LEU A 946 -39.68 -33.85 -4.95
CA LEU A 946 -38.40 -33.98 -4.25
C LEU A 946 -37.56 -35.13 -4.81
N VAL A 947 -38.14 -36.30 -5.08
CA VAL A 947 -37.43 -37.42 -5.73
C VAL A 947 -36.94 -37.02 -7.12
N ALA A 948 -37.75 -36.34 -7.92
CA ALA A 948 -37.33 -35.87 -9.24
C ALA A 948 -36.14 -34.89 -9.16
N LEU A 949 -36.14 -33.98 -8.18
CA LEU A 949 -35.02 -33.06 -7.93
C LEU A 949 -33.76 -33.79 -7.45
N ILE A 950 -33.90 -34.81 -6.60
CA ILE A 950 -32.79 -35.66 -6.16
C ILE A 950 -32.19 -36.41 -7.35
N VAL A 951 -33.02 -37.05 -8.17
CA VAL A 951 -32.57 -37.77 -9.37
C VAL A 951 -31.92 -36.81 -10.36
N PHE A 952 -32.52 -35.65 -10.60
CA PHE A 952 -31.91 -34.58 -11.41
C PHE A 952 -30.51 -34.21 -10.90
N THR A 953 -30.36 -34.04 -9.59
CA THR A 953 -29.08 -33.74 -8.96
C THR A 953 -28.06 -34.87 -9.15
N MET A 954 -28.48 -36.13 -9.07
CA MET A 954 -27.59 -37.26 -9.29
C MET A 954 -27.05 -37.38 -10.73
N PHE A 955 -27.78 -36.84 -11.73
CA PHE A 955 -27.36 -36.88 -13.14
C PHE A 955 -26.63 -35.62 -13.61
N PHE A 956 -26.94 -34.46 -13.05
CA PHE A 956 -26.50 -33.15 -13.55
C PHE A 956 -25.74 -32.30 -12.51
N GLY A 957 -25.64 -32.78 -11.26
CA GLY A 957 -25.03 -32.06 -10.15
C GLY A 957 -23.59 -32.44 -9.86
#